data_AF-A0A9D6YZB6-F1
#
_entry.id   AF-A0A9D6YZB6-F1
#
_cell.length_a   1.000
_cell.length_b   1.000
_cell.length_c   1.000
_cell.angle_alpha   90.00
_cell.angle_beta   90.00
_cell.angle_gamma   90.00
#
_symmetry.space_group_name_H-M   'P 1'
#
loop_
_entity.id
_entity.type
_entity.pdbx_description
1 polymer ?
#
loop_
_entity_poly.entity_id
_entity_poly.type
_entity_poly.pdbx_seq_one_letter_code
_entity_poly.pdbx_strand_id
1 'polypeptide(L)'
;MTRLLLAMLVLAAMSYGQLVTGATKDDWEEINFEFNEAVLTDGFPSLLRLADLLNKNPEFKVKLDGHTDSIGSEKYNEKLSQKRAEAVKSFLEKYGARPSQIEIMPRGKRNPKVTNASKEGRWINRRVAMTVTDKDGKIIGAGGVGDAIKAMVAHCPDHTQTLADILKKLDKLDDIARMLGALQAENAKLRGDLDSLKGQQKDTQTQVAAMPKPATVEEVRKIADETAAKTTQPRFSILGANIGADNTRNLTFTGRARYFAPFKEHFAIQAQGEYMYFKQRQEGQFDLAVVNRFNKRAQASAFSSFKHVNLIDMQHGATLGQAGATIDYIFKHGRVGFFGTKSFLDGQTINRVMLSRNIFLESYLRVVDQAGASTALTLFGKTMLEGNLGMLAVHGGSNKPGGTIRLIQPINDKVAFTLEGGFNETYVGSSANGRVVAGLQFGNFVQPKDFLGMDKPIPVDIPRVRYEMLTRRIRTGNDAPVADAGTDQLGVAAGAITLDGSASFDPDGDAITFQWDQVAGPVVNLSGRNTSKAQFTAAEGQSYSFRLTVKDALGLASLARVTVTTKDNPKVVIQKFSAVPTSIKAGGQSTLSWQVLNADEVEITGVGKVNAQSGSAQVSPADTTTYKLTARNKGGEVSDTVTVTVEKPTVRIISFRAAPSSIQPGDATNLIWETENADTVTIAGIGNVQASGTTSVSPKDTTTYTLTASNKYGSVTATATVTMAQKPIAPPKIQSFAASPLTIGEGQSSTLSWNVDGANEVTISGLGSVGLQGS
;
A
#
# COMPACT_ATOMS: atom_id res chain seq x y z
N MET A 1 -44.96 -51.66 33.57
CA MET A 1 -43.93 -50.81 32.91
C MET A 1 -44.40 -50.09 31.64
N THR A 2 -45.61 -50.34 31.13
CA THR A 2 -46.12 -49.77 29.88
C THR A 2 -46.84 -48.41 30.02
N ARG A 3 -47.21 -47.99 31.23
CA ARG A 3 -47.84 -46.67 31.48
C ARG A 3 -46.86 -45.53 31.78
N LEU A 4 -45.61 -45.84 32.15
CA LEU A 4 -44.58 -44.82 32.44
C LEU A 4 -43.93 -44.26 31.15
N LEU A 5 -43.86 -45.07 30.08
CA LEU A 5 -43.35 -44.64 28.77
C LEU A 5 -44.34 -43.74 28.01
N LEU A 6 -45.65 -43.98 28.13
CA LEU A 6 -46.65 -43.14 27.45
C LEU A 6 -46.78 -41.75 28.12
N ALA A 7 -46.55 -41.67 29.45
CA ALA A 7 -46.52 -40.41 30.18
C ALA A 7 -45.27 -39.56 29.89
N MET A 8 -44.11 -40.19 29.65
CA MET A 8 -42.90 -39.48 29.19
C MET A 8 -43.00 -38.99 27.74
N LEU A 9 -43.77 -39.68 26.88
CA LEU A 9 -44.03 -39.25 25.50
C LEU A 9 -44.96 -38.03 25.40
N VAL A 10 -45.82 -37.78 26.40
CA VAL A 10 -46.70 -36.61 26.43
C VAL A 10 -46.04 -35.41 27.13
N LEU A 11 -45.15 -35.64 28.11
CA LEU A 11 -44.36 -34.55 28.71
C LEU A 11 -43.25 -34.00 27.79
N ALA A 12 -42.68 -34.82 26.89
CA ALA A 12 -41.70 -34.36 25.91
C ALA A 12 -42.31 -33.57 24.72
N ALA A 13 -43.64 -33.63 24.55
CA ALA A 13 -44.35 -32.89 23.52
C ALA A 13 -44.82 -31.49 23.99
N MET A 14 -44.77 -31.17 25.29
CA MET A 14 -45.26 -29.90 25.86
C MET A 14 -44.18 -28.93 26.35
N SER A 15 -42.91 -29.14 26.00
CA SER A 15 -41.82 -28.19 26.26
C SER A 15 -41.15 -27.67 24.98
N TYR A 16 -41.91 -27.58 23.89
CA TYR A 16 -41.54 -26.74 22.75
C TYR A 16 -41.93 -25.29 23.05
N GLY A 17 -41.10 -24.62 23.85
CA GLY A 17 -41.04 -23.17 23.85
C GLY A 17 -40.58 -22.71 22.47
N GLN A 18 -41.41 -21.88 21.83
CA GLN A 18 -41.10 -21.21 20.57
C GLN A 18 -39.72 -20.53 20.65
N LEU A 19 -38.73 -21.07 19.95
CA LEU A 19 -37.59 -20.30 19.50
C LEU A 19 -38.02 -19.58 18.23
N VAL A 20 -38.67 -18.43 18.41
CA VAL A 20 -38.75 -17.42 17.36
C VAL A 20 -37.36 -16.80 17.25
N THR A 21 -36.54 -17.31 16.35
CA THR A 21 -35.42 -16.53 15.84
C THR A 21 -36.00 -15.57 14.81
N GLY A 22 -36.00 -14.27 15.13
CA GLY A 22 -36.43 -13.23 14.19
C GLY A 22 -35.51 -13.05 12.97
N ALA A 23 -34.45 -13.87 12.85
CA ALA A 23 -33.56 -13.87 11.71
C ALA A 23 -34.16 -14.71 10.57
N THR A 24 -34.45 -14.06 9.45
CA THR A 24 -34.90 -14.67 8.20
C THR A 24 -33.71 -15.04 7.32
N LYS A 25 -33.90 -15.93 6.35
CA LYS A 25 -32.87 -16.26 5.33
C LYS A 25 -32.33 -15.00 4.64
N ASP A 26 -33.15 -13.96 4.52
CA ASP A 26 -32.81 -12.71 3.86
C ASP A 26 -31.81 -11.84 4.65
N ASP A 27 -31.66 -12.05 5.97
CA ASP A 27 -30.68 -11.33 6.80
C ASP A 27 -29.23 -11.76 6.52
N TRP A 28 -29.04 -12.81 5.71
CA TRP A 28 -27.75 -13.38 5.33
C TRP A 28 -27.36 -13.10 3.87
N GLU A 29 -28.14 -12.30 3.13
CA GLU A 29 -27.87 -11.93 1.74
C GLU A 29 -27.13 -10.57 1.62
N GLU A 30 -25.98 -10.44 2.25
CA GLU A 30 -25.04 -9.34 1.98
C GLU A 30 -24.01 -9.75 0.93
N ILE A 31 -23.64 -8.83 0.02
CA ILE A 31 -22.58 -9.07 -0.96
C ILE A 31 -21.25 -8.89 -0.25
N ASN A 32 -20.61 -10.02 0.09
CA ASN A 32 -19.36 -10.03 0.83
C ASN A 32 -18.17 -10.38 -0.06
N PHE A 33 -16.98 -10.00 0.39
CA PHE A 33 -15.74 -10.16 -0.36
C PHE A 33 -14.66 -10.82 0.49
N GLU A 34 -13.89 -11.69 -0.15
CA GLU A 34 -12.69 -12.26 0.43
C GLU A 34 -11.67 -11.19 0.83
N PHE A 35 -10.73 -11.59 1.70
CA PHE A 35 -9.67 -10.68 2.14
C PHE A 35 -8.85 -10.20 0.94
N ASN A 36 -8.65 -8.88 0.86
CA ASN A 36 -7.88 -8.23 -0.21
C ASN A 36 -8.42 -8.41 -1.65
N GLU A 37 -9.64 -8.93 -1.80
CA GLU A 37 -10.23 -9.19 -3.12
C GLU A 37 -11.42 -8.28 -3.42
N ALA A 38 -11.68 -8.10 -4.72
CA ALA A 38 -12.87 -7.44 -5.25
C ALA A 38 -13.66 -8.35 -6.21
N VAL A 39 -13.39 -9.66 -6.19
CA VAL A 39 -14.09 -10.66 -7.01
C VAL A 39 -15.40 -11.03 -6.30
N LEU A 40 -16.49 -11.07 -7.05
CA LEU A 40 -17.76 -11.58 -6.57
C LEU A 40 -17.67 -13.11 -6.44
N THR A 41 -17.81 -13.64 -5.23
CA THR A 41 -17.80 -15.09 -4.95
C THR A 41 -19.17 -15.62 -4.54
N ASP A 42 -20.08 -14.74 -4.10
CA ASP A 42 -21.44 -15.06 -3.70
C ASP A 42 -22.48 -14.03 -4.25
N GLY A 43 -23.73 -14.15 -3.81
CA GLY A 43 -24.77 -13.13 -4.09
C GLY A 43 -25.30 -13.08 -5.54
N PHE A 44 -24.82 -13.96 -6.44
CA PHE A 44 -25.20 -13.97 -7.85
C PHE A 44 -26.71 -14.02 -8.13
N PRO A 45 -27.52 -14.85 -7.45
CA PRO A 45 -28.98 -14.89 -7.70
C PRO A 45 -29.67 -13.57 -7.35
N SER A 46 -29.30 -12.96 -6.23
CA SER A 46 -29.88 -11.70 -5.76
C SER A 46 -29.42 -10.53 -6.63
N LEU A 47 -28.14 -10.48 -7.03
CA LEU A 47 -27.65 -9.49 -7.99
C LEU A 47 -28.31 -9.61 -9.37
N LEU A 48 -28.56 -10.83 -9.86
CA LEU A 48 -29.25 -11.05 -11.13
C LEU A 48 -30.71 -10.55 -11.06
N ARG A 49 -31.38 -10.80 -9.94
CA ARG A 49 -32.74 -10.30 -9.69
C ARG A 49 -32.77 -8.78 -9.61
N LEU A 50 -31.79 -8.16 -8.93
CA LEU A 50 -31.66 -6.71 -8.86
C LEU A 50 -31.40 -6.10 -10.24
N ALA A 51 -30.55 -6.73 -11.07
CA ALA A 51 -30.28 -6.28 -12.43
C ALA A 51 -31.55 -6.29 -13.31
N ASP A 52 -32.37 -7.35 -13.23
CA ASP A 52 -33.65 -7.42 -13.97
C ASP A 52 -34.64 -6.37 -13.48
N LEU A 53 -34.71 -6.10 -12.17
CA LEU A 53 -35.53 -5.04 -11.60
C LEU A 53 -35.09 -3.64 -12.05
N LEU A 54 -33.79 -3.35 -12.05
CA LEU A 54 -33.25 -2.08 -12.53
C LEU A 54 -33.50 -1.90 -14.03
N ASN A 55 -33.37 -2.97 -14.82
CA ASN A 55 -33.62 -2.94 -16.26
C ASN A 55 -35.10 -2.61 -16.58
N LYS A 56 -36.04 -3.20 -15.84
CA LYS A 56 -37.48 -3.01 -16.03
C LYS A 56 -37.99 -1.66 -15.53
N ASN A 57 -37.30 -1.05 -14.57
CA ASN A 57 -37.73 0.16 -13.87
C ASN A 57 -36.62 1.23 -13.96
N PRO A 58 -36.49 1.93 -15.11
CA PRO A 58 -35.42 2.91 -15.36
C PRO A 58 -35.41 4.10 -14.39
N GLU A 59 -36.51 4.32 -13.66
CA GLU A 59 -36.69 5.36 -12.66
C GLU A 59 -35.99 5.11 -11.33
N PHE A 60 -35.68 3.85 -10.99
CA PHE A 60 -34.92 3.55 -9.78
C PHE A 60 -33.43 3.74 -10.00
N LYS A 61 -32.77 4.29 -8.98
CA LYS A 61 -31.30 4.38 -8.92
C LYS A 61 -30.79 3.65 -7.69
N VAL A 62 -29.63 3.02 -7.83
CA VAL A 62 -28.92 2.33 -6.75
C VAL A 62 -27.55 2.96 -6.53
N LYS A 63 -27.25 3.25 -5.27
CA LYS A 63 -25.93 3.65 -4.81
C LYS A 63 -25.24 2.48 -4.12
N LEU A 64 -24.01 2.19 -4.55
CA LEU A 64 -23.19 1.07 -4.09
C LEU A 64 -22.06 1.61 -3.20
N ASP A 65 -22.22 1.44 -1.89
CA ASP A 65 -21.21 1.79 -0.90
C ASP A 65 -20.26 0.60 -0.71
N GLY A 66 -19.04 0.70 -1.23
CA GLY A 66 -18.01 -0.33 -1.06
C GLY A 66 -17.30 -0.19 0.29
N HIS A 67 -17.14 -1.28 1.04
CA HIS A 67 -16.45 -1.29 2.34
C HIS A 67 -15.30 -2.32 2.39
N THR A 68 -14.33 -2.06 3.26
CA THR A 68 -13.23 -2.96 3.64
C THR A 68 -13.24 -3.25 5.14
N ASP A 69 -12.40 -4.19 5.56
CA ASP A 69 -12.04 -4.32 6.97
C ASP A 69 -10.98 -3.28 7.37
N SER A 70 -10.51 -3.35 8.61
CA SER A 70 -9.55 -2.38 9.17
C SER A 70 -8.09 -2.61 8.76
N ILE A 71 -7.76 -3.66 8.00
CA ILE A 71 -6.38 -4.04 7.67
C ILE A 71 -5.92 -3.26 6.43
N GLY A 72 -4.71 -2.68 6.48
CA GLY A 72 -4.13 -1.91 5.37
C GLY A 72 -4.26 -0.40 5.50
N SER A 73 -3.53 0.34 4.65
CA SER A 73 -3.53 1.79 4.65
C SER A 73 -4.87 2.36 4.18
N GLU A 74 -5.19 3.59 4.56
CA GLU A 74 -6.46 4.24 4.19
C GLU A 74 -6.60 4.39 2.66
N LYS A 75 -5.54 4.89 2.01
CA LYS A 75 -5.47 5.03 0.54
C LYS A 75 -5.64 3.69 -0.19
N TYR A 76 -5.12 2.60 0.39
CA TYR A 76 -5.29 1.26 -0.17
C TYR A 76 -6.73 0.78 -0.06
N ASN A 77 -7.31 0.90 1.14
CA ASN A 77 -8.68 0.47 1.42
C ASN A 77 -9.71 1.27 0.63
N GLU A 78 -9.46 2.55 0.39
CA GLU A 78 -10.30 3.38 -0.48
C GLU A 78 -10.32 2.83 -1.92
N LYS A 79 -9.15 2.54 -2.51
CA LYS A 79 -9.04 1.90 -3.83
C LYS A 79 -9.67 0.51 -3.88
N LEU A 80 -9.47 -0.33 -2.85
CA LEU A 80 -10.05 -1.67 -2.81
C LEU A 80 -11.58 -1.62 -2.69
N SER A 81 -12.11 -0.70 -1.87
CA SER A 81 -13.54 -0.49 -1.76
C SER A 81 -14.18 -0.01 -3.07
N GLN A 82 -13.47 0.83 -3.82
CA GLN A 82 -13.89 1.26 -5.14
C GLN A 82 -14.00 0.06 -6.10
N LYS A 83 -12.96 -0.79 -6.17
CA LYS A 83 -12.97 -1.98 -7.01
C LYS A 83 -14.12 -2.94 -6.69
N ARG A 84 -14.50 -3.08 -5.42
CA ARG A 84 -15.64 -3.91 -4.98
C ARG A 84 -16.97 -3.37 -5.48
N ALA A 85 -17.19 -2.06 -5.32
CA ALA A 85 -18.37 -1.40 -5.84
C ALA A 85 -18.42 -1.46 -7.38
N GLU A 86 -17.27 -1.33 -8.05
CA GLU A 86 -17.14 -1.50 -9.50
C GLU A 86 -17.44 -2.93 -9.96
N ALA A 87 -17.05 -3.95 -9.19
CA ALA A 87 -17.37 -5.35 -9.51
C ALA A 87 -18.88 -5.61 -9.48
N VAL A 88 -19.57 -5.12 -8.44
CA VAL A 88 -21.04 -5.18 -8.35
C VAL A 88 -21.68 -4.39 -9.48
N LYS A 89 -21.22 -3.15 -9.75
CA LYS A 89 -21.70 -2.33 -10.86
C LYS A 89 -21.58 -3.05 -12.21
N SER A 90 -20.39 -3.56 -12.51
CA SER A 90 -20.10 -4.28 -13.75
C SER A 90 -20.99 -5.51 -13.92
N PHE A 91 -21.28 -6.21 -12.82
CA PHE A 91 -22.23 -7.32 -12.83
C PHE A 91 -23.64 -6.84 -13.18
N LEU A 92 -24.16 -5.82 -12.49
CA LEU A 92 -25.50 -5.28 -12.74
C LEU A 92 -25.65 -4.78 -14.18
N GLU A 93 -24.66 -4.06 -14.71
CA GLU A 93 -24.63 -3.57 -16.09
C GLU A 93 -24.63 -4.72 -17.11
N LYS A 94 -23.79 -5.74 -16.88
CA LYS A 94 -23.71 -6.92 -17.74
C LYS A 94 -25.04 -7.65 -17.86
N TYR A 95 -25.87 -7.62 -16.81
CA TYR A 95 -27.16 -8.29 -16.77
C TYR A 95 -28.37 -7.34 -16.93
N GLY A 96 -28.14 -6.12 -17.42
CA GLY A 96 -29.19 -5.28 -17.99
C GLY A 96 -29.51 -3.99 -17.23
N ALA A 97 -28.89 -3.72 -16.08
CA ALA A 97 -29.04 -2.43 -15.42
C ALA A 97 -28.36 -1.32 -16.24
N ARG A 98 -28.97 -0.14 -16.34
CA ARG A 98 -28.36 0.97 -17.09
C ARG A 98 -27.26 1.64 -16.26
N PRO A 99 -26.11 2.03 -16.85
CA PRO A 99 -25.05 2.72 -16.13
C PRO A 99 -25.51 3.99 -15.40
N SER A 100 -26.51 4.69 -15.96
CA SER A 100 -27.11 5.91 -15.39
C SER A 100 -27.90 5.67 -14.10
N GLN A 101 -28.24 4.41 -13.79
CA GLN A 101 -28.94 4.02 -12.57
C GLN A 101 -27.99 3.69 -11.42
N ILE A 102 -26.68 3.57 -11.67
CA ILE A 102 -25.73 3.03 -10.70
C ILE A 102 -24.65 4.06 -10.34
N GLU A 103 -24.67 4.50 -9.08
CA GLU A 103 -23.62 5.31 -8.47
C GLU A 103 -22.74 4.43 -7.58
N ILE A 104 -21.42 4.61 -7.61
CA ILE A 104 -20.48 3.93 -6.71
C ILE A 104 -19.89 4.93 -5.71
N MET A 105 -19.68 4.49 -4.49
CA MET A 105 -19.11 5.32 -3.43
C MET A 105 -18.10 4.50 -2.60
N PRO A 106 -16.79 4.82 -2.68
CA PRO A 106 -15.78 4.11 -1.91
C PRO A 106 -15.78 4.58 -0.45
N ARG A 107 -16.09 3.67 0.48
CA ARG A 107 -16.05 3.96 1.92
C ARG A 107 -14.76 3.51 2.57
N GLY A 108 -13.97 2.65 1.92
CA GLY A 108 -12.80 2.04 2.53
C GLY A 108 -13.15 1.38 3.86
N LYS A 109 -12.32 1.62 4.88
CA LYS A 109 -12.53 1.11 6.25
C LYS A 109 -13.46 1.97 7.11
N ARG A 110 -14.06 3.03 6.55
CA ARG A 110 -14.95 3.96 7.26
C ARG A 110 -16.30 3.28 7.50
N ASN A 111 -16.93 3.63 8.62
CA ASN A 111 -18.25 3.14 9.04
C ASN A 111 -18.37 1.59 9.03
N PRO A 112 -17.56 0.88 9.85
CA PRO A 112 -17.68 -0.57 9.98
C PRO A 112 -19.05 -0.93 10.54
N LYS A 113 -19.69 -1.98 10.00
CA LYS A 113 -21.01 -2.47 10.44
C LYS A 113 -20.90 -3.16 11.79
N VAL A 114 -19.79 -3.87 12.02
CA VAL A 114 -19.46 -4.54 13.27
C VAL A 114 -18.00 -4.28 13.65
N THR A 115 -17.61 -4.60 14.88
CA THR A 115 -16.20 -4.46 15.29
C THR A 115 -15.26 -5.32 14.43
N ASN A 116 -14.08 -4.78 14.09
CA ASN A 116 -13.04 -5.50 13.35
C ASN A 116 -12.15 -6.40 14.23
N ALA A 117 -12.47 -6.54 15.53
CA ALA A 117 -11.66 -7.30 16.48
C ALA A 117 -11.56 -8.80 16.11
N SER A 118 -12.65 -9.42 15.69
CA SER A 118 -12.69 -10.83 15.31
C SER A 118 -12.53 -11.05 13.79
N LYS A 119 -12.16 -12.27 13.38
CA LYS A 119 -12.06 -12.63 11.95
C LYS A 119 -13.43 -12.54 11.27
N GLU A 120 -14.46 -12.94 11.98
CA GLU A 120 -15.87 -12.92 11.58
C GLU A 120 -16.37 -11.49 11.43
N GLY A 121 -15.99 -10.59 12.35
CA GLY A 121 -16.33 -9.16 12.26
C GLY A 121 -15.65 -8.49 11.06
N ARG A 122 -14.40 -8.84 10.76
CA ARG A 122 -13.73 -8.39 9.54
C ARG A 122 -14.40 -8.91 8.27
N TRP A 123 -14.85 -10.17 8.25
CA TRP A 123 -15.62 -10.72 7.15
C TRP A 123 -16.88 -9.91 6.84
N ILE A 124 -17.70 -9.64 7.86
CA ILE A 124 -18.94 -8.85 7.72
C ILE A 124 -18.66 -7.41 7.23
N ASN A 125 -17.50 -6.84 7.57
CA ASN A 125 -17.14 -5.50 7.11
C ASN A 125 -16.68 -5.43 5.66
N ARG A 126 -16.22 -6.54 5.07
CA ARG A 126 -15.85 -6.62 3.65
C ARG A 126 -17.10 -6.83 2.79
N ARG A 127 -17.88 -5.77 2.61
CA ARG A 127 -19.19 -5.81 1.94
C ARG A 127 -19.40 -4.70 0.92
N VAL A 128 -20.43 -4.84 0.07
CA VAL A 128 -21.05 -3.71 -0.64
C VAL A 128 -22.47 -3.52 -0.11
N ALA A 129 -22.72 -2.35 0.46
CA ALA A 129 -24.05 -1.93 0.88
C ALA A 129 -24.74 -1.14 -0.23
N MET A 130 -26.07 -1.19 -0.26
CA MET A 130 -26.88 -0.62 -1.32
C MET A 130 -27.89 0.36 -0.75
N THR A 131 -28.05 1.50 -1.41
CA THR A 131 -29.14 2.44 -1.17
C THR A 131 -29.92 2.64 -2.45
N VAL A 132 -31.21 2.35 -2.43
CA VAL A 132 -32.11 2.51 -3.58
C VAL A 132 -32.92 3.79 -3.41
N THR A 133 -33.03 4.55 -4.49
CA THR A 133 -33.82 5.79 -4.58
C THR A 133 -34.82 5.73 -5.73
N ASP A 134 -35.96 6.39 -5.54
CA ASP A 134 -36.97 6.59 -6.58
C ASP A 134 -36.63 7.75 -7.54
N LYS A 135 -37.55 8.05 -8.47
CA LYS A 135 -37.41 9.12 -9.46
C LYS A 135 -37.18 10.51 -8.86
N ASP A 136 -37.66 10.74 -7.63
CA ASP A 136 -37.58 12.01 -6.92
C ASP A 136 -36.35 12.05 -5.99
N GLY A 137 -35.52 11.00 -6.00
CA GLY A 137 -34.31 10.89 -5.20
C GLY A 137 -34.57 10.46 -3.74
N LYS A 138 -35.80 10.05 -3.40
CA LYS A 138 -36.14 9.61 -2.06
C LYS A 138 -35.61 8.19 -1.83
N ILE A 139 -34.93 7.97 -0.71
CA ILE A 139 -34.47 6.63 -0.32
C ILE A 139 -35.67 5.74 -0.01
N ILE A 140 -35.79 4.64 -0.74
CA ILE A 140 -36.86 3.64 -0.57
C ILE A 140 -36.35 2.33 0.04
N GLY A 141 -35.03 2.11 0.04
CA GLY A 141 -34.37 0.99 0.70
C GLY A 141 -32.89 1.24 0.94
N ALA A 142 -32.37 0.78 2.08
CA ALA A 142 -30.95 0.88 2.43
C ALA A 142 -30.53 -0.35 3.21
N GLY A 143 -29.46 -1.03 2.78
CA GLY A 143 -29.01 -2.27 3.41
C GLY A 143 -28.24 -3.19 2.46
N GLY A 144 -28.49 -4.50 2.55
CA GLY A 144 -27.96 -5.51 1.63
C GLY A 144 -28.72 -5.57 0.30
N VAL A 145 -28.34 -6.52 -0.56
CA VAL A 145 -29.02 -6.71 -1.86
C VAL A 145 -30.48 -7.17 -1.66
N GLY A 146 -30.75 -7.96 -0.62
CA GLY A 146 -32.12 -8.37 -0.26
C GLY A 146 -33.02 -7.20 0.09
N ASP A 147 -32.52 -6.22 0.84
CA ASP A 147 -33.27 -5.02 1.25
C ASP A 147 -33.58 -4.13 0.05
N ALA A 148 -32.60 -3.96 -0.86
CA ALA A 148 -32.77 -3.24 -2.11
C ALA A 148 -33.87 -3.86 -2.98
N ILE A 149 -33.87 -5.18 -3.13
CA ILE A 149 -34.89 -5.92 -3.90
C ILE A 149 -36.27 -5.78 -3.27
N LYS A 150 -36.39 -5.97 -1.95
CA LYS A 150 -37.67 -5.83 -1.23
C LYS A 150 -38.25 -4.43 -1.40
N ALA A 151 -37.42 -3.41 -1.25
CA ALA A 151 -37.80 -2.01 -1.43
C ALA A 151 -38.32 -1.74 -2.85
N MET A 152 -37.58 -2.17 -3.88
CA MET A 152 -38.01 -1.97 -5.27
C MET A 152 -39.30 -2.71 -5.58
N VAL A 153 -39.42 -3.97 -5.14
CA VAL A 153 -40.63 -4.78 -5.38
C VAL A 153 -41.86 -4.16 -4.72
N ALA A 154 -41.73 -3.61 -3.52
CA ALA A 154 -42.84 -2.94 -2.82
C ALA A 154 -43.29 -1.62 -3.49
N HIS A 155 -42.45 -1.02 -4.33
CA HIS A 155 -42.71 0.25 -5.00
C HIS A 155 -42.99 0.09 -6.52
N CYS A 156 -43.14 -1.15 -7.02
CA CYS A 156 -43.54 -1.43 -8.39
C CYS A 156 -45.08 -1.59 -8.48
N PRO A 157 -45.79 -0.88 -9.37
CA PRO A 157 -47.26 -0.90 -9.43
C PRO A 157 -47.88 -2.15 -10.08
N ASP A 158 -47.10 -3.05 -10.68
CA ASP A 158 -47.61 -4.21 -11.42
C ASP A 158 -47.20 -5.55 -10.78
N HIS A 159 -47.95 -5.96 -9.75
CA HIS A 159 -47.69 -7.16 -8.96
C HIS A 159 -48.13 -8.48 -9.61
N THR A 160 -48.55 -8.49 -10.88
CA THR A 160 -49.26 -9.64 -11.47
C THR A 160 -48.58 -10.36 -12.64
N GLN A 161 -47.45 -9.89 -13.15
CA GLN A 161 -46.78 -10.55 -14.31
C GLN A 161 -45.35 -11.06 -14.10
N THR A 162 -44.78 -10.98 -12.91
CA THR A 162 -43.33 -11.26 -12.74
C THR A 162 -42.96 -12.63 -12.17
N LEU A 163 -43.92 -13.50 -11.83
CA LEU A 163 -43.61 -14.90 -11.49
C LEU A 163 -43.53 -15.80 -12.74
N ALA A 164 -44.33 -15.51 -13.78
CA ALA A 164 -44.38 -16.28 -15.03
C ALA A 164 -43.20 -15.97 -15.97
N ASP A 165 -42.71 -14.73 -16.00
CA ASP A 165 -41.58 -14.34 -16.85
C ASP A 165 -40.22 -14.76 -16.27
N ILE A 166 -40.14 -14.91 -14.94
CA ILE A 166 -38.95 -15.47 -14.26
C ILE A 166 -38.85 -16.98 -14.52
N LEU A 167 -39.98 -17.68 -14.63
CA LEU A 167 -40.03 -19.07 -15.07
C LEU A 167 -39.58 -19.23 -16.53
N LYS A 168 -39.80 -18.23 -17.39
CA LYS A 168 -39.33 -18.23 -18.79
C LYS A 168 -37.84 -17.92 -18.97
N LYS A 169 -37.23 -17.07 -18.14
CA LYS A 169 -35.76 -16.85 -18.19
C LYS A 169 -34.96 -17.93 -17.47
N LEU A 170 -35.64 -18.86 -16.80
CA LEU A 170 -35.09 -20.13 -16.33
C LEU A 170 -35.07 -21.20 -17.44
N ASP A 171 -35.16 -20.83 -18.72
CA ASP A 171 -34.94 -21.70 -19.90
C ASP A 171 -33.48 -22.16 -20.10
N LYS A 172 -32.65 -22.10 -19.05
CA LYS A 172 -31.55 -23.08 -18.88
C LYS A 172 -32.04 -24.42 -18.33
N LEU A 173 -33.33 -24.51 -18.04
CA LEU A 173 -34.04 -25.77 -17.87
C LEU A 173 -34.19 -26.54 -19.16
N ASP A 174 -34.00 -26.01 -20.37
CA ASP A 174 -34.00 -26.85 -21.58
C ASP A 174 -32.71 -27.65 -21.78
N ASP A 175 -31.60 -27.24 -21.16
CA ASP A 175 -30.38 -28.06 -21.07
C ASP A 175 -30.50 -29.09 -19.94
N ILE A 176 -31.14 -28.72 -18.82
CA ILE A 176 -31.44 -29.65 -17.72
C ILE A 176 -32.62 -30.57 -18.06
N ALA A 177 -33.56 -30.18 -18.92
CA ALA A 177 -34.68 -30.97 -19.43
C ALA A 177 -34.31 -31.71 -20.71
N ARG A 178 -33.28 -31.29 -21.47
CA ARG A 178 -32.55 -32.22 -22.35
C ARG A 178 -31.71 -33.20 -21.57
N MET A 179 -31.12 -32.84 -20.43
CA MET A 179 -30.44 -33.81 -19.56
C MET A 179 -31.43 -34.71 -18.83
N LEU A 180 -32.57 -34.21 -18.37
CA LEU A 180 -33.64 -34.95 -17.68
C LEU A 180 -34.49 -35.71 -18.68
N GLY A 181 -34.62 -35.22 -19.91
CA GLY A 181 -35.21 -35.88 -21.07
C GLY A 181 -34.26 -36.91 -21.68
N ALA A 182 -32.94 -36.69 -21.66
CA ALA A 182 -31.93 -37.70 -21.96
C ALA A 182 -31.87 -38.74 -20.84
N LEU A 183 -31.99 -38.36 -19.57
CA LEU A 183 -32.11 -39.27 -18.42
C LEU A 183 -33.48 -39.95 -18.35
N GLN A 184 -34.57 -39.35 -18.85
CA GLN A 184 -35.88 -39.99 -18.97
C GLN A 184 -35.94 -40.89 -20.21
N ALA A 185 -35.27 -40.52 -21.31
CA ALA A 185 -35.09 -41.37 -22.48
C ALA A 185 -34.11 -42.51 -22.20
N GLU A 186 -33.10 -42.29 -21.37
CA GLU A 186 -32.17 -43.31 -20.88
C GLU A 186 -32.84 -44.17 -19.80
N ASN A 187 -33.69 -43.61 -18.93
CA ASN A 187 -34.54 -44.41 -18.04
C ASN A 187 -35.67 -45.15 -18.79
N ALA A 188 -36.18 -44.61 -19.90
CA ALA A 188 -37.15 -45.29 -20.76
C ALA A 188 -36.47 -46.34 -21.63
N LYS A 189 -35.22 -46.13 -22.05
CA LYS A 189 -34.36 -47.11 -22.71
C LYS A 189 -33.94 -48.21 -21.74
N LEU A 190 -33.57 -47.87 -20.50
CA LEU A 190 -33.29 -48.83 -19.42
C LEU A 190 -34.54 -49.56 -18.94
N ARG A 191 -35.73 -48.93 -18.99
CA ARG A 191 -37.02 -49.60 -18.76
C ARG A 191 -37.42 -50.48 -19.94
N GLY A 192 -37.15 -50.05 -21.18
CA GLY A 192 -37.32 -50.85 -22.40
C GLY A 192 -36.34 -52.01 -22.49
N ASP A 193 -35.11 -51.85 -21.99
CA ASP A 193 -34.11 -52.89 -21.85
C ASP A 193 -34.47 -53.82 -20.69
N LEU A 194 -35.08 -53.31 -19.60
CA LEU A 194 -35.64 -54.11 -18.51
C LEU A 194 -36.90 -54.87 -18.94
N ASP A 195 -37.73 -54.30 -19.81
CA ASP A 195 -38.93 -54.93 -20.35
C ASP A 195 -38.59 -55.88 -21.52
N SER A 196 -37.51 -55.63 -22.28
CA SER A 196 -36.95 -56.59 -23.24
C SER A 196 -36.18 -57.72 -22.54
N LEU A 197 -35.52 -57.45 -21.40
CA LEU A 197 -34.93 -58.48 -20.54
C LEU A 197 -36.01 -59.29 -19.79
N LYS A 198 -37.12 -58.67 -19.36
CA LYS A 198 -38.30 -59.38 -18.86
C LYS A 198 -39.02 -60.16 -19.95
N GLY A 199 -39.04 -59.64 -21.17
CA GLY A 199 -39.55 -60.33 -22.37
C GLY A 199 -38.70 -61.54 -22.72
N GLN A 200 -37.37 -61.39 -22.76
CA GLN A 200 -36.41 -62.50 -22.91
C GLN A 200 -36.51 -63.49 -21.74
N GLN A 201 -36.76 -63.02 -20.51
CA GLN A 201 -37.00 -63.87 -19.35
C GLN A 201 -38.34 -64.64 -19.46
N LYS A 202 -39.36 -64.05 -20.08
CA LYS A 202 -40.69 -64.64 -20.32
C LYS A 202 -40.68 -65.62 -21.50
N ASP A 203 -39.93 -65.33 -22.57
CA ASP A 203 -39.71 -66.21 -23.72
C ASP A 203 -38.82 -67.41 -23.33
N THR A 204 -37.82 -67.19 -22.48
CA THR A 204 -37.02 -68.26 -21.88
C THR A 204 -37.86 -69.09 -20.90
N GLN A 205 -38.81 -68.49 -20.16
CA GLN A 205 -39.77 -69.21 -19.33
C GLN A 205 -40.79 -70.03 -20.14
N THR A 206 -41.19 -69.55 -21.32
CA THR A 206 -42.18 -70.23 -22.18
C THR A 206 -41.54 -71.39 -22.96
N GLN A 207 -40.25 -71.32 -23.28
CA GLN A 207 -39.49 -72.46 -23.84
C GLN A 207 -39.18 -73.55 -22.80
N VAL A 208 -39.06 -73.19 -21.51
CA VAL A 208 -38.83 -74.14 -20.41
C VAL A 208 -40.14 -74.81 -19.92
N ALA A 209 -41.30 -74.21 -20.22
CA ALA A 209 -42.63 -74.72 -19.85
C ALA A 209 -43.19 -75.82 -20.78
N ALA A 210 -42.49 -76.18 -21.86
CA ALA A 210 -42.93 -77.16 -22.86
C ALA A 210 -42.38 -78.60 -22.65
N MET A 211 -41.75 -78.90 -21.51
CA MET A 211 -41.26 -80.25 -21.20
C MET A 211 -42.26 -81.05 -20.31
N PRO A 212 -42.47 -82.37 -20.53
CA PRO A 212 -43.55 -83.12 -19.88
C PRO A 212 -43.21 -83.54 -18.42
N LYS A 213 -44.23 -83.58 -17.55
CA LYS A 213 -44.21 -84.11 -16.16
C LYS A 213 -44.60 -85.61 -16.13
N PRO A 214 -44.17 -86.46 -15.15
CA PRO A 214 -44.80 -86.54 -13.80
C PRO A 214 -43.85 -86.97 -12.63
N ALA A 215 -44.07 -86.62 -11.36
CA ALA A 215 -44.98 -87.28 -10.39
C ALA A 215 -45.51 -86.33 -9.27
N THR A 216 -46.42 -86.83 -8.42
CA THR A 216 -47.47 -86.14 -7.64
C THR A 216 -47.03 -85.16 -6.52
N VAL A 217 -47.93 -84.19 -6.25
CA VAL A 217 -47.65 -82.83 -5.74
C VAL A 217 -47.67 -82.66 -4.21
N GLU A 218 -48.30 -83.53 -3.43
CA GLU A 218 -48.48 -83.27 -1.99
C GLU A 218 -47.34 -83.78 -1.08
N GLU A 219 -46.71 -84.90 -1.39
CA GLU A 219 -45.60 -85.45 -0.57
C GLU A 219 -44.27 -84.75 -0.85
N VAL A 220 -44.05 -84.31 -2.09
CA VAL A 220 -42.85 -83.55 -2.50
C VAL A 220 -42.88 -82.13 -1.92
N ARG A 221 -44.05 -81.51 -1.79
CA ARG A 221 -44.18 -80.14 -1.28
C ARG A 221 -43.82 -80.02 0.20
N LYS A 222 -44.16 -81.00 1.03
CA LYS A 222 -43.85 -80.98 2.47
C LYS A 222 -42.36 -81.17 2.77
N ILE A 223 -41.69 -82.04 2.01
CA ILE A 223 -40.24 -82.29 2.12
C ILE A 223 -39.44 -81.17 1.42
N ALA A 224 -39.92 -80.64 0.30
CA ALA A 224 -39.28 -79.53 -0.41
C ALA A 224 -39.40 -78.20 0.34
N ASP A 225 -40.52 -77.90 1.00
CA ASP A 225 -40.69 -76.67 1.79
C ASP A 225 -39.85 -76.70 3.08
N GLU A 226 -39.71 -77.85 3.76
CA GLU A 226 -38.84 -78.01 4.94
C GLU A 226 -37.34 -78.02 4.61
N THR A 227 -36.96 -78.47 3.41
CA THR A 227 -35.56 -78.53 2.95
C THR A 227 -35.13 -77.22 2.27
N ALA A 228 -35.98 -76.59 1.46
CA ALA A 228 -35.69 -75.30 0.81
C ALA A 228 -35.66 -74.13 1.81
N ALA A 229 -36.42 -74.20 2.91
CA ALA A 229 -36.34 -73.20 3.99
C ALA A 229 -35.01 -73.26 4.77
N LYS A 230 -34.28 -74.38 4.73
CA LYS A 230 -33.00 -74.58 5.45
C LYS A 230 -31.75 -74.29 4.62
N THR A 231 -31.84 -74.15 3.30
CA THR A 231 -30.63 -74.16 2.43
C THR A 231 -30.45 -72.94 1.52
N THR A 232 -31.42 -72.03 1.42
CA THR A 232 -31.30 -70.84 0.56
C THR A 232 -31.07 -69.57 1.37
N GLN A 233 -29.79 -69.18 1.52
CA GLN A 233 -29.46 -67.84 2.05
C GLN A 233 -30.06 -66.78 1.11
N PRO A 234 -30.80 -65.79 1.62
CA PRO A 234 -31.32 -64.71 0.79
C PRO A 234 -30.15 -63.92 0.21
N ARG A 235 -30.20 -63.70 -1.11
CA ARG A 235 -29.12 -62.99 -1.81
C ARG A 235 -29.04 -61.51 -1.44
N PHE A 236 -30.11 -60.91 -0.91
CA PHE A 236 -30.16 -59.49 -0.51
C PHE A 236 -30.77 -59.33 0.89
N SER A 237 -30.23 -58.42 1.70
CA SER A 237 -30.73 -58.07 3.04
C SER A 237 -30.56 -56.58 3.34
N ILE A 238 -31.54 -55.99 4.05
CA ILE A 238 -31.43 -54.63 4.59
C ILE A 238 -30.90 -54.76 6.01
N LEU A 239 -29.62 -54.44 6.17
CA LEU A 239 -28.85 -54.66 7.40
C LEU A 239 -29.10 -53.61 8.49
N GLY A 240 -29.80 -52.52 8.18
CA GLY A 240 -30.18 -51.52 9.17
C GLY A 240 -30.75 -50.25 8.54
N ALA A 241 -31.84 -49.76 9.12
CA ALA A 241 -32.29 -48.37 9.00
C ALA A 241 -32.29 -47.79 10.42
N ASN A 242 -31.22 -47.09 10.77
CA ASN A 242 -30.90 -46.72 12.14
C ASN A 242 -30.88 -45.21 12.31
N ILE A 243 -31.41 -44.74 13.45
CA ILE A 243 -31.42 -43.35 13.86
C ILE A 243 -30.77 -43.25 15.23
N GLY A 244 -30.01 -42.19 15.49
CA GLY A 244 -29.46 -41.95 16.81
C GLY A 244 -28.70 -40.65 16.89
N ALA A 245 -27.72 -40.59 17.79
CA ALA A 245 -26.95 -39.39 18.03
C ALA A 245 -25.45 -39.67 18.09
N ASP A 246 -24.67 -38.68 17.70
CA ASP A 246 -23.23 -38.65 17.94
C ASP A 246 -22.88 -38.09 19.33
N ASN A 247 -21.60 -38.07 19.66
CA ASN A 247 -21.06 -37.50 20.91
C ASN A 247 -21.39 -36.01 21.12
N THR A 248 -21.80 -35.29 20.08
CA THR A 248 -22.26 -33.89 20.14
C THR A 248 -23.78 -33.76 20.20
N ARG A 249 -24.50 -34.87 20.38
CA ARG A 249 -25.97 -34.96 20.41
C ARG A 249 -26.64 -34.53 19.11
N ASN A 250 -25.91 -34.54 18.00
CA ASN A 250 -26.50 -34.27 16.68
C ASN A 250 -27.17 -35.54 16.14
N LEU A 251 -28.29 -35.35 15.44
CA LEU A 251 -29.02 -36.43 14.79
C LEU A 251 -28.14 -37.12 13.74
N THR A 252 -28.17 -38.45 13.76
CA THR A 252 -27.50 -39.30 12.77
C THR A 252 -28.48 -40.30 12.19
N PHE A 253 -28.31 -40.59 10.90
CA PHE A 253 -29.05 -41.63 10.19
C PHE A 253 -28.07 -42.57 9.50
N THR A 254 -28.37 -43.87 9.51
CA THR A 254 -27.58 -44.86 8.77
C THR A 254 -28.49 -45.87 8.09
N GLY A 255 -28.34 -46.01 6.78
CA GLY A 255 -28.97 -47.06 5.97
C GLY A 255 -27.92 -48.04 5.48
N ARG A 256 -28.11 -49.34 5.67
CA ARG A 256 -27.17 -50.38 5.20
C ARG A 256 -27.90 -51.50 4.49
N ALA A 257 -27.37 -51.94 3.36
CA ALA A 257 -27.85 -53.11 2.61
C ALA A 257 -26.68 -54.00 2.18
N ARG A 258 -26.94 -55.30 2.05
CA ARG A 258 -25.95 -56.29 1.62
C ARG A 258 -26.54 -57.24 0.60
N TYR A 259 -25.76 -57.52 -0.42
CA TYR A 259 -25.92 -58.64 -1.32
C TYR A 259 -24.86 -59.72 -1.01
N PHE A 260 -25.27 -60.98 -0.91
CA PHE A 260 -24.37 -62.11 -0.65
C PHE A 260 -24.78 -63.32 -1.48
N ALA A 261 -23.90 -63.77 -2.36
CA ALA A 261 -24.19 -64.86 -3.29
C ALA A 261 -23.05 -65.88 -3.29
N PRO A 262 -23.22 -67.02 -2.60
CA PRO A 262 -22.35 -68.19 -2.78
C PRO A 262 -22.40 -68.70 -4.22
N PHE A 263 -21.24 -69.05 -4.77
CA PHE A 263 -21.07 -69.66 -6.07
C PHE A 263 -19.96 -70.71 -6.00
N LYS A 264 -20.08 -71.77 -6.81
CA LYS A 264 -19.29 -73.01 -6.62
C LYS A 264 -19.45 -73.54 -5.18
N GLU A 265 -18.60 -74.47 -4.76
CA GLU A 265 -18.67 -75.05 -3.41
C GLU A 265 -18.06 -74.15 -2.34
N HIS A 266 -16.98 -73.43 -2.67
CA HIS A 266 -16.16 -72.72 -1.67
C HIS A 266 -16.17 -71.20 -1.79
N PHE A 267 -16.83 -70.59 -2.78
CA PHE A 267 -16.72 -69.15 -3.03
C PHE A 267 -18.04 -68.38 -2.84
N ALA A 268 -17.94 -67.09 -2.52
CA ALA A 268 -19.08 -66.18 -2.51
C ALA A 268 -18.67 -64.77 -2.91
N ILE A 269 -19.60 -64.04 -3.54
CA ILE A 269 -19.48 -62.59 -3.76
C ILE A 269 -20.30 -61.90 -2.69
N GLN A 270 -19.71 -60.90 -2.03
CA GLN A 270 -20.39 -59.99 -1.13
C GLN A 270 -20.30 -58.56 -1.68
N ALA A 271 -21.43 -57.88 -1.76
CA ALA A 271 -21.47 -56.43 -1.99
C ALA A 271 -22.24 -55.77 -0.84
N GLN A 272 -21.77 -54.63 -0.35
CA GLN A 272 -22.42 -53.90 0.74
C GLN A 272 -22.49 -52.42 0.40
N GLY A 273 -23.65 -51.81 0.63
CA GLY A 273 -23.85 -50.37 0.53
C GLY A 273 -24.22 -49.81 1.90
N GLU A 274 -23.62 -48.70 2.29
CA GLU A 274 -23.92 -47.98 3.51
C GLU A 274 -23.99 -46.48 3.24
N TYR A 275 -25.07 -45.84 3.67
CA TYR A 275 -25.21 -44.39 3.66
C TYR A 275 -25.30 -43.90 5.10
N MET A 276 -24.51 -42.89 5.44
CA MET A 276 -24.46 -42.27 6.76
C MET A 276 -24.66 -40.77 6.62
N TYR A 277 -25.61 -40.24 7.38
CA TYR A 277 -25.86 -38.83 7.50
C TYR A 277 -25.51 -38.36 8.91
N PHE A 278 -24.74 -37.28 8.97
CA PHE A 278 -24.45 -36.50 10.17
C PHE A 278 -24.74 -35.02 9.85
N LYS A 279 -24.95 -34.20 10.88
CA LYS A 279 -25.33 -32.78 10.69
C LYS A 279 -24.38 -31.98 9.78
N GLN A 280 -23.08 -32.25 9.80
CA GLN A 280 -22.06 -31.51 9.03
C GLN A 280 -21.42 -32.34 7.90
N ARG A 281 -21.82 -33.61 7.75
CA ARG A 281 -21.18 -34.52 6.79
C ARG A 281 -22.12 -35.62 6.31
N GLN A 282 -21.99 -35.96 5.04
CA GLN A 282 -22.71 -37.05 4.39
C GLN A 282 -21.69 -38.02 3.81
N GLU A 283 -21.92 -39.31 4.02
CA GLU A 283 -20.98 -40.35 3.62
C GLU A 283 -21.73 -41.50 2.94
N GLY A 284 -21.24 -41.92 1.78
CA GLY A 284 -21.67 -43.14 1.11
C GLY A 284 -20.50 -44.11 1.01
N GLN A 285 -20.68 -45.35 1.41
CA GLN A 285 -19.69 -46.41 1.28
C GLN A 285 -20.25 -47.57 0.46
N PHE A 286 -19.41 -48.10 -0.43
CA PHE A 286 -19.67 -49.31 -1.18
C PHE A 286 -18.50 -50.27 -1.03
N ASP A 287 -18.80 -51.51 -0.68
CA ASP A 287 -17.83 -52.58 -0.49
C ASP A 287 -18.10 -53.71 -1.48
N LEU A 288 -17.03 -54.28 -2.01
CA LEU A 288 -17.05 -55.49 -2.82
C LEU A 288 -16.03 -56.48 -2.27
N ALA A 289 -16.44 -57.71 -2.01
CA ALA A 289 -15.57 -58.76 -1.49
C ALA A 289 -15.81 -60.11 -2.17
N VAL A 290 -14.73 -60.88 -2.27
CA VAL A 290 -14.77 -62.31 -2.60
C VAL A 290 -14.41 -63.07 -1.35
N VAL A 291 -15.27 -64.02 -0.97
CA VAL A 291 -15.09 -64.88 0.20
C VAL A 291 -14.77 -66.29 -0.26
N ASN A 292 -13.74 -66.91 0.32
CA ASN A 292 -13.37 -68.29 0.12
C ASN A 292 -13.47 -69.06 1.45
N ARG A 293 -14.31 -70.10 1.49
CA ARG A 293 -14.46 -70.99 2.64
C ARG A 293 -13.65 -72.26 2.43
N PHE A 294 -12.49 -72.32 3.09
CA PHE A 294 -11.56 -73.45 3.00
C PHE A 294 -12.14 -74.73 3.58
N ASN A 295 -12.83 -74.63 4.72
CA ASN A 295 -13.49 -75.73 5.40
C ASN A 295 -14.59 -75.21 6.35
N LYS A 296 -15.23 -76.10 7.12
CA LYS A 296 -16.30 -75.71 8.05
C LYS A 296 -15.87 -74.69 9.10
N ARG A 297 -14.58 -74.64 9.46
CA ARG A 297 -14.00 -73.80 10.53
C ARG A 297 -13.23 -72.60 10.04
N ALA A 298 -12.92 -72.48 8.75
CA ALA A 298 -12.05 -71.42 8.26
C ALA A 298 -12.56 -70.84 6.94
N GLN A 299 -12.58 -69.50 6.86
CA GLN A 299 -12.77 -68.76 5.62
C GLN A 299 -11.86 -67.54 5.58
N ALA A 300 -11.59 -67.03 4.38
CA ALA A 300 -10.93 -65.75 4.19
C ALA A 300 -11.68 -64.92 3.16
N SER A 301 -11.48 -63.62 3.19
CA SER A 301 -11.98 -62.72 2.16
C SER A 301 -10.91 -61.74 1.70
N ALA A 302 -11.02 -61.32 0.46
CA ALA A 302 -10.35 -60.14 -0.06
C ALA A 302 -11.42 -59.14 -0.48
N PHE A 303 -11.23 -57.86 -0.17
CA PHE A 303 -12.23 -56.83 -0.42
C PHE A 303 -11.62 -55.50 -0.86
N SER A 304 -12.46 -54.69 -1.49
CA SER A 304 -12.21 -53.29 -1.81
C SER A 304 -13.42 -52.47 -1.37
N SER A 305 -13.14 -51.35 -0.72
CA SER A 305 -14.14 -50.42 -0.20
C SER A 305 -13.88 -49.04 -0.77
N PHE A 306 -14.96 -48.40 -1.23
CA PHE A 306 -14.96 -47.03 -1.73
C PHE A 306 -15.88 -46.20 -0.86
N LYS A 307 -15.42 -45.02 -0.43
CA LYS A 307 -16.20 -44.09 0.37
C LYS A 307 -16.21 -42.72 -0.27
N HIS A 308 -17.39 -42.18 -0.54
CA HIS A 308 -17.55 -40.78 -0.89
C HIS A 308 -17.95 -39.98 0.35
N VAL A 309 -17.24 -38.91 0.62
CA VAL A 309 -17.46 -38.00 1.76
C VAL A 309 -17.79 -36.62 1.22
N ASN A 310 -18.90 -36.06 1.64
CA ASN A 310 -19.27 -34.67 1.41
C ASN A 310 -19.37 -33.94 2.75
N LEU A 311 -18.65 -32.83 2.88
CA LEU A 311 -18.63 -31.99 4.08
C LEU A 311 -19.29 -30.66 3.74
N ILE A 312 -20.27 -30.23 4.55
CA ILE A 312 -21.15 -29.10 4.21
C ILE A 312 -20.37 -27.78 4.02
N ASP A 313 -19.29 -27.59 4.77
CA ASP A 313 -18.49 -26.36 4.77
C ASP A 313 -17.25 -26.44 3.84
N MET A 314 -17.25 -27.38 2.89
CA MET A 314 -16.12 -27.61 1.98
C MET A 314 -16.55 -27.43 0.52
N GLN A 315 -15.62 -27.01 -0.33
CA GLN A 315 -15.89 -26.72 -1.75
C GLN A 315 -16.22 -27.98 -2.56
N HIS A 316 -15.62 -29.12 -2.21
CA HIS A 316 -15.72 -30.37 -2.95
C HIS A 316 -15.86 -31.58 -2.03
N GLY A 317 -16.60 -32.59 -2.49
CA GLY A 317 -16.58 -33.93 -1.89
C GLY A 317 -15.33 -34.71 -2.30
N ALA A 318 -14.98 -35.74 -1.54
CA ALA A 318 -13.82 -36.59 -1.79
C ALA A 318 -14.21 -38.07 -1.85
N THR A 319 -13.65 -38.78 -2.83
CA THR A 319 -13.76 -40.23 -2.94
C THR A 319 -12.48 -40.88 -2.43
N LEU A 320 -12.65 -41.82 -1.52
CA LEU A 320 -11.62 -42.52 -0.79
C LEU A 320 -11.70 -44.03 -1.07
N GLY A 321 -10.59 -44.74 -0.99
CA GLY A 321 -10.52 -46.16 -1.29
C GLY A 321 -9.52 -46.91 -0.44
N GLN A 322 -9.94 -48.09 0.04
CA GLN A 322 -9.07 -49.06 0.72
C GLN A 322 -9.29 -50.46 0.18
N ALA A 323 -8.24 -51.26 0.17
CA ALA A 323 -8.30 -52.70 -0.03
C ALA A 323 -7.92 -53.41 1.26
N GLY A 324 -8.40 -54.62 1.44
CA GLY A 324 -8.08 -55.39 2.64
C GLY A 324 -8.41 -56.86 2.49
N ALA A 325 -8.08 -57.59 3.54
CA ALA A 325 -8.41 -59.00 3.64
C ALA A 325 -8.90 -59.32 5.05
N THR A 326 -9.71 -60.37 5.15
CA THR A 326 -10.11 -60.97 6.43
C THR A 326 -9.75 -62.44 6.47
N ILE A 327 -9.50 -62.96 7.67
CA ILE A 327 -9.43 -64.40 7.95
C ILE A 327 -10.31 -64.69 9.17
N ASP A 328 -11.29 -65.58 9.00
CA ASP A 328 -12.27 -65.92 10.02
C ASP A 328 -12.10 -67.36 10.48
N TYR A 329 -12.09 -67.55 11.79
CA TYR A 329 -12.27 -68.83 12.45
C TYR A 329 -13.73 -68.99 12.92
N ILE A 330 -14.38 -70.06 12.47
CA ILE A 330 -15.78 -70.38 12.73
C ILE A 330 -15.85 -71.51 13.76
N PHE A 331 -16.68 -71.30 14.78
CA PHE A 331 -16.91 -72.25 15.86
C PHE A 331 -18.40 -72.38 16.18
N LYS A 332 -18.75 -73.25 17.13
CA LYS A 332 -20.14 -73.66 17.40
C LYS A 332 -21.11 -72.52 17.71
N HIS A 333 -20.65 -71.40 18.25
CA HIS A 333 -21.50 -70.28 18.67
C HIS A 333 -21.24 -68.99 17.89
N GLY A 334 -20.44 -69.05 16.82
CA GLY A 334 -20.15 -67.88 16.01
C GLY A 334 -18.81 -67.92 15.29
N ARG A 335 -18.23 -66.74 15.12
CA ARG A 335 -16.91 -66.55 14.49
C ARG A 335 -16.11 -65.45 15.15
N VAL A 336 -14.79 -65.57 15.02
CA VAL A 336 -13.84 -64.49 15.25
C VAL A 336 -12.98 -64.37 14.00
N GLY A 337 -12.75 -63.16 13.55
CA GLY A 337 -11.91 -62.87 12.40
C GLY A 337 -10.88 -61.80 12.68
N PHE A 338 -9.85 -61.74 11.85
CA PHE A 338 -8.84 -60.70 11.83
C PHE A 338 -8.84 -60.02 10.47
N PHE A 339 -8.61 -58.72 10.45
CA PHE A 339 -8.55 -57.94 9.23
C PHE A 339 -7.38 -56.97 9.22
N GLY A 340 -6.93 -56.63 8.02
CA GLY A 340 -6.01 -55.54 7.75
C GLY A 340 -6.45 -54.80 6.48
N THR A 341 -6.33 -53.48 6.49
CA THR A 341 -6.63 -52.65 5.32
C THR A 341 -5.49 -51.71 4.99
N LYS A 342 -5.39 -51.41 3.70
CA LYS A 342 -4.46 -50.45 3.13
C LYS A 342 -5.20 -49.52 2.19
N SER A 343 -4.96 -48.24 2.34
CA SER A 343 -5.38 -47.18 1.43
C SER A 343 -4.78 -47.34 0.03
N PHE A 344 -5.57 -47.08 -1.01
CA PHE A 344 -5.11 -46.98 -2.40
C PHE A 344 -5.63 -45.73 -3.12
N LEU A 345 -6.64 -45.06 -2.56
CA LEU A 345 -7.17 -43.79 -3.05
C LEU A 345 -7.37 -42.86 -1.85
N ASP A 346 -6.45 -41.93 -1.67
CA ASP A 346 -6.47 -40.93 -0.61
C ASP A 346 -5.86 -39.60 -1.11
N GLY A 347 -5.71 -38.61 -0.23
CA GLY A 347 -5.08 -37.33 -0.57
C GLY A 347 -5.96 -36.36 -1.36
N GLN A 348 -7.27 -36.64 -1.46
CA GLN A 348 -8.20 -35.84 -2.24
C GLN A 348 -8.47 -34.49 -1.56
N THR A 349 -8.21 -33.40 -2.29
CA THR A 349 -8.46 -32.03 -1.83
C THR A 349 -9.96 -31.76 -1.79
N ILE A 350 -10.45 -31.34 -0.62
CA ILE A 350 -11.86 -31.00 -0.37
C ILE A 350 -12.09 -29.49 -0.27
N ASN A 351 -11.03 -28.74 0.01
CA ASN A 351 -11.08 -27.29 0.09
C ASN A 351 -9.73 -26.70 -0.30
N ARG A 352 -9.73 -25.60 -1.05
CA ARG A 352 -8.54 -24.85 -1.41
C ARG A 352 -8.78 -23.37 -1.15
N VAL A 353 -7.97 -22.79 -0.27
CA VAL A 353 -8.00 -21.36 0.08
C VAL A 353 -6.73 -20.70 -0.44
N MET A 354 -6.85 -19.62 -1.20
CA MET A 354 -5.72 -18.84 -1.67
C MET A 354 -5.22 -17.94 -0.53
N LEU A 355 -3.94 -18.05 -0.18
CA LEU A 355 -3.27 -17.19 0.81
C LEU A 355 -2.55 -16.03 0.14
N SER A 356 -1.94 -16.30 -1.02
CA SER A 356 -1.37 -15.35 -1.97
C SER A 356 -1.56 -15.91 -3.38
N ARG A 357 -1.24 -15.14 -4.43
CA ARG A 357 -1.38 -15.58 -5.83
C ARG A 357 -0.76 -16.97 -6.09
N ASN A 358 0.39 -17.26 -5.48
CA ASN A 358 1.14 -18.51 -5.71
C ASN A 358 1.05 -19.50 -4.55
N ILE A 359 0.33 -19.17 -3.48
CA ILE A 359 0.29 -20.00 -2.27
C ILE A 359 -1.15 -20.33 -1.90
N PHE A 360 -1.40 -21.62 -1.81
CA PHE A 360 -2.69 -22.18 -1.45
C PHE A 360 -2.58 -23.00 -0.17
N LEU A 361 -3.58 -22.88 0.70
CA LEU A 361 -3.81 -23.81 1.78
C LEU A 361 -4.88 -24.80 1.34
N GLU A 362 -4.50 -26.06 1.23
CA GLU A 362 -5.41 -27.14 0.86
C GLU A 362 -5.78 -27.98 2.08
N SER A 363 -7.08 -28.24 2.27
CA SER A 363 -7.56 -29.30 3.14
C SER A 363 -7.83 -30.54 2.30
N TYR A 364 -7.34 -31.69 2.75
CA TYR A 364 -7.52 -32.96 2.04
C TYR A 364 -7.88 -34.09 3.00
N LEU A 365 -8.55 -35.11 2.48
CA LEU A 365 -8.89 -36.30 3.24
C LEU A 365 -7.89 -37.43 2.97
N ARG A 366 -7.44 -38.07 4.05
CA ARG A 366 -6.53 -39.22 4.01
C ARG A 366 -7.21 -40.43 4.63
N VAL A 367 -7.10 -41.59 3.97
CA VAL A 367 -7.60 -42.85 4.53
C VAL A 367 -6.63 -43.33 5.61
N VAL A 368 -7.19 -43.81 6.72
CA VAL A 368 -6.43 -44.34 7.84
C VAL A 368 -6.36 -45.86 7.71
N ASP A 369 -5.15 -46.36 7.49
CA ASP A 369 -4.89 -47.80 7.49
C ASP A 369 -5.22 -48.40 8.86
N GLN A 370 -5.70 -49.64 8.88
CA GLN A 370 -6.21 -50.27 10.09
C GLN A 370 -5.93 -51.76 10.13
N ALA A 371 -5.69 -52.27 11.32
CA ALA A 371 -5.59 -53.70 11.61
C ALA A 371 -6.39 -54.01 12.88
N GLY A 372 -7.12 -55.12 12.88
CA GLY A 372 -8.04 -55.41 13.97
C GLY A 372 -8.66 -56.79 13.92
N ALA A 373 -9.66 -56.97 14.77
CA ALA A 373 -10.44 -58.19 14.89
C ALA A 373 -11.94 -57.90 14.76
N SER A 374 -12.67 -58.85 14.20
CA SER A 374 -14.12 -58.85 14.06
C SER A 374 -14.72 -60.07 14.74
N THR A 375 -15.96 -59.97 15.18
CA THR A 375 -16.67 -61.08 15.83
C THR A 375 -18.14 -61.08 15.45
N ALA A 376 -18.74 -62.28 15.41
CA ALA A 376 -20.18 -62.44 15.38
C ALA A 376 -20.54 -63.64 16.26
N LEU A 377 -21.35 -63.41 17.29
CA LEU A 377 -21.66 -64.38 18.35
C LEU A 377 -23.16 -64.47 18.58
N THR A 378 -23.67 -65.66 18.87
CA THR A 378 -24.99 -65.80 19.49
C THR A 378 -24.81 -65.72 21.01
N LEU A 379 -25.50 -64.78 21.65
CA LEU A 379 -25.42 -64.57 23.10
C LEU A 379 -26.38 -65.50 23.87
N PHE A 380 -27.68 -65.28 23.70
CA PHE A 380 -28.75 -66.08 24.31
C PHE A 380 -29.97 -66.10 23.39
N GLY A 381 -30.68 -67.23 23.34
CA GLY A 381 -31.83 -67.40 22.45
C GLY A 381 -31.48 -67.17 20.97
N LYS A 382 -32.09 -66.13 20.38
CA LYS A 382 -31.81 -65.65 19.02
C LYS A 382 -31.00 -64.35 18.99
N THR A 383 -30.59 -63.81 20.14
CA THR A 383 -29.87 -62.53 20.26
C THR A 383 -28.43 -62.67 19.77
N MET A 384 -28.00 -61.74 18.92
CA MET A 384 -26.69 -61.75 18.28
C MET A 384 -25.88 -60.51 18.65
N LEU A 385 -24.56 -60.68 18.73
CA LEU A 385 -23.59 -59.60 18.86
C LEU A 385 -22.65 -59.65 17.67
N GLU A 386 -22.52 -58.56 16.94
CA GLU A 386 -21.59 -58.42 15.81
C GLU A 386 -20.74 -57.17 15.99
N GLY A 387 -19.49 -57.18 15.53
CA GLY A 387 -18.68 -55.97 15.58
C GLY A 387 -17.23 -56.17 15.20
N ASN A 388 -16.52 -55.05 15.10
CA ASN A 388 -15.08 -55.00 14.89
C ASN A 388 -14.43 -53.96 15.79
N LEU A 389 -13.19 -54.22 16.16
CA LEU A 389 -12.28 -53.32 16.86
C LEU A 389 -10.92 -53.38 16.17
N GLY A 390 -10.25 -52.25 16.03
CA GLY A 390 -8.94 -52.17 15.41
C GLY A 390 -8.13 -50.96 15.85
N MET A 391 -6.84 -50.99 15.54
CA MET A 391 -5.92 -49.89 15.69
C MET A 391 -5.81 -49.13 14.37
N LEU A 392 -5.89 -47.81 14.46
CA LEU A 392 -5.93 -46.86 13.34
C LEU A 392 -4.59 -46.12 13.25
N ALA A 393 -3.92 -46.18 12.10
CA ALA A 393 -2.61 -45.57 11.86
C ALA A 393 -2.72 -44.10 11.41
N VAL A 394 -2.93 -43.19 12.37
CA VAL A 394 -3.14 -41.74 12.18
C VAL A 394 -1.87 -41.02 11.72
N HIS A 395 -1.98 -40.00 10.86
CA HIS A 395 -0.82 -39.18 10.46
C HIS A 395 -0.29 -38.32 11.61
N GLY A 396 1.03 -38.29 11.78
CA GLY A 396 1.69 -37.31 12.67
C GLY A 396 1.32 -37.42 14.15
N GLY A 397 0.74 -38.54 14.60
CA GLY A 397 0.29 -38.76 15.97
C GLY A 397 0.33 -40.22 16.39
N SER A 398 -0.14 -40.51 17.60
CA SER A 398 -0.26 -41.88 18.10
C SER A 398 -1.43 -42.62 17.46
N ASN A 399 -1.26 -43.94 17.28
CA ASN A 399 -2.32 -44.82 16.79
C ASN A 399 -3.56 -44.74 17.70
N LYS A 400 -4.75 -44.71 17.11
CA LYS A 400 -6.01 -44.60 17.85
C LYS A 400 -6.81 -45.89 17.77
N PRO A 401 -7.56 -46.29 18.82
CA PRO A 401 -8.53 -47.36 18.67
C PRO A 401 -9.69 -46.91 17.77
N GLY A 402 -10.39 -47.85 17.17
CA GLY A 402 -11.57 -47.62 16.36
C GLY A 402 -12.39 -48.89 16.22
N GLY A 403 -13.70 -48.76 16.07
CA GLY A 403 -14.55 -49.94 15.95
C GLY A 403 -16.04 -49.66 16.00
N THR A 404 -16.81 -50.72 15.82
CA THR A 404 -18.27 -50.73 15.93
C THR A 404 -18.72 -52.02 16.59
N ILE A 405 -19.68 -51.93 17.50
CA ILE A 405 -20.34 -53.07 18.14
C ILE A 405 -21.85 -52.93 17.93
N ARG A 406 -22.50 -54.00 17.53
CA ARG A 406 -23.93 -54.06 17.20
C ARG A 406 -24.57 -55.25 17.89
N LEU A 407 -25.60 -54.97 18.68
CA LEU A 407 -26.52 -55.95 19.23
C LEU A 407 -27.73 -56.08 18.28
N ILE A 408 -28.09 -57.31 17.94
CA ILE A 408 -29.22 -57.63 17.05
C ILE A 408 -30.16 -58.56 17.81
N GLN A 409 -31.40 -58.12 18.00
CA GLN A 409 -32.45 -58.84 18.68
C GLN A 409 -33.58 -59.16 17.69
N PRO A 410 -33.63 -60.40 17.14
CA PRO A 410 -34.76 -60.83 16.33
C PRO A 410 -36.07 -60.72 17.11
N ILE A 411 -37.05 -60.05 16.50
CA ILE A 411 -38.44 -59.97 16.98
C ILE A 411 -39.24 -61.13 16.39
N ASN A 412 -38.98 -61.41 15.10
CA ASN A 412 -39.47 -62.58 14.37
C ASN A 412 -38.43 -62.97 13.30
N ASP A 413 -38.77 -63.91 12.41
CA ASP A 413 -37.83 -64.42 11.42
C ASP A 413 -37.53 -63.44 10.26
N LYS A 414 -38.22 -62.29 10.21
CA LYS A 414 -38.06 -61.26 9.16
C LYS A 414 -37.63 -59.88 9.67
N VAL A 415 -37.81 -59.59 10.96
CA VAL A 415 -37.54 -58.28 11.57
C VAL A 415 -36.74 -58.44 12.87
N ALA A 416 -35.66 -57.66 13.01
CA ALA A 416 -34.85 -57.59 14.21
C ALA A 416 -34.62 -56.13 14.64
N PHE A 417 -34.65 -55.89 15.94
CA PHE A 417 -34.18 -54.65 16.53
C PHE A 417 -32.66 -54.62 16.56
N THR A 418 -32.05 -53.48 16.25
CA THR A 418 -30.60 -53.30 16.29
C THR A 418 -30.22 -52.12 17.18
N LEU A 419 -29.17 -52.29 17.98
CA LEU A 419 -28.50 -51.24 18.73
C LEU A 419 -27.02 -51.27 18.37
N GLU A 420 -26.47 -50.18 17.84
CA GLU A 420 -25.08 -50.07 17.41
C GLU A 420 -24.38 -48.92 18.13
N GLY A 421 -23.20 -49.21 18.66
CA GLY A 421 -22.26 -48.23 19.20
C GLY A 421 -20.99 -48.21 18.36
N GLY A 422 -20.53 -47.02 17.97
CA GLY A 422 -19.31 -46.80 17.21
C GLY A 422 -18.35 -45.88 17.94
N PHE A 423 -17.05 -46.13 17.80
CA PHE A 423 -15.96 -45.29 18.28
C PHE A 423 -14.93 -45.09 17.15
N ASN A 424 -14.57 -43.84 16.86
CA ASN A 424 -13.78 -43.46 15.67
C ASN A 424 -14.24 -44.26 14.44
N GLU A 425 -15.55 -44.32 14.24
CA GLU A 425 -16.19 -45.25 13.29
C GLU A 425 -15.99 -44.85 11.83
N THR A 426 -15.70 -43.57 11.58
CA THR A 426 -15.45 -43.02 10.24
C THR A 426 -14.42 -41.89 10.28
N TYR A 427 -14.80 -40.69 10.74
CA TYR A 427 -13.90 -39.55 10.87
C TYR A 427 -13.04 -39.68 12.14
N VAL A 428 -11.73 -39.69 11.95
CA VAL A 428 -10.71 -39.77 13.00
C VAL A 428 -10.18 -38.36 13.27
N GLY A 429 -10.81 -37.67 14.23
CA GLY A 429 -10.40 -36.34 14.65
C GLY A 429 -9.29 -36.38 15.72
N SER A 430 -8.92 -35.20 16.24
CA SER A 430 -8.03 -35.08 17.40
C SER A 430 -8.66 -35.66 18.67
N SER A 431 -9.95 -35.41 18.88
CA SER A 431 -10.77 -36.00 19.94
C SER A 431 -11.38 -37.34 19.54
N ALA A 432 -11.73 -38.13 20.55
CA ALA A 432 -12.50 -39.36 20.37
C ALA A 432 -13.92 -39.05 19.85
N ASN A 433 -14.28 -39.67 18.73
CA ASN A 433 -15.62 -39.57 18.15
C ASN A 433 -16.43 -40.82 18.47
N GLY A 434 -17.67 -40.64 18.92
CA GLY A 434 -18.57 -41.74 19.27
C GLY A 434 -19.96 -41.56 18.68
N ARG A 435 -20.65 -42.67 18.42
CA ARG A 435 -22.03 -42.69 17.95
C ARG A 435 -22.81 -43.83 18.61
N VAL A 436 -24.07 -43.59 18.94
CA VAL A 436 -25.02 -44.63 19.33
C VAL A 436 -26.27 -44.51 18.48
N VAL A 437 -26.65 -45.59 17.80
CA VAL A 437 -27.84 -45.64 16.94
C VAL A 437 -28.68 -46.87 17.24
N ALA A 438 -30.00 -46.72 17.13
CA ALA A 438 -30.95 -47.81 17.23
C ALA A 438 -31.81 -47.87 15.96
N GLY A 439 -32.30 -49.05 15.61
CA GLY A 439 -33.14 -49.20 14.42
C GLY A 439 -33.59 -50.62 14.16
N LEU A 440 -33.93 -50.88 12.90
CA LEU A 440 -34.51 -52.14 12.46
C LEU A 440 -33.70 -52.75 11.31
N GLN A 441 -33.57 -54.07 11.36
CA GLN A 441 -33.00 -54.90 10.31
C GLN A 441 -34.08 -55.82 9.72
N PHE A 442 -34.05 -56.01 8.40
CA PHE A 442 -35.04 -56.79 7.66
C PHE A 442 -34.40 -57.91 6.83
N GLY A 443 -34.98 -59.11 6.89
CA GLY A 443 -34.56 -60.29 6.13
C GLY A 443 -34.40 -61.55 6.99
N ASN A 444 -33.98 -62.67 6.39
CA ASN A 444 -33.72 -63.91 7.14
C ASN A 444 -32.36 -63.81 7.85
N PHE A 445 -32.40 -63.77 9.19
CA PHE A 445 -31.21 -63.69 10.04
C PHE A 445 -30.53 -65.06 10.16
N VAL A 446 -29.34 -65.20 9.58
CA VAL A 446 -28.52 -66.40 9.79
C VAL A 446 -27.85 -66.26 11.16
N GLN A 447 -28.15 -67.18 12.09
CA GLN A 447 -27.58 -67.07 13.43
C GLN A 447 -26.12 -67.54 13.43
N PRO A 448 -25.23 -66.88 14.19
CA PRO A 448 -23.83 -67.27 14.30
C PRO A 448 -23.62 -68.71 14.76
N LYS A 449 -24.50 -69.24 15.63
CA LYS A 449 -24.47 -70.65 16.04
C LYS A 449 -24.68 -71.64 14.88
N ASP A 450 -25.32 -71.21 13.79
CA ASP A 450 -25.60 -72.04 12.62
C ASP A 450 -24.44 -72.02 11.60
N PHE A 451 -23.45 -71.14 11.78
CA PHE A 451 -22.34 -70.95 10.84
C PHE A 451 -21.54 -72.22 10.56
N LEU A 452 -21.29 -73.03 11.59
CA LEU A 452 -20.52 -74.28 11.48
C LEU A 452 -21.27 -75.37 10.70
N GLY A 453 -22.61 -75.32 10.70
CA GLY A 453 -23.47 -76.28 10.02
C GLY A 453 -23.65 -76.01 8.52
N MET A 454 -23.25 -74.81 8.04
CA MET A 454 -23.32 -74.47 6.63
C MET A 454 -22.06 -74.93 5.90
N ASP A 455 -22.20 -75.56 4.73
CA ASP A 455 -21.06 -75.94 3.89
C ASP A 455 -20.60 -74.79 2.98
N LYS A 456 -21.48 -73.82 2.69
CA LYS A 456 -21.20 -72.64 1.83
C LYS A 456 -20.59 -71.48 2.63
N PRO A 457 -19.85 -70.55 2.00
CA PRO A 457 -19.35 -69.34 2.67
C PRO A 457 -20.42 -68.53 3.40
N ILE A 458 -20.01 -67.79 4.43
CA ILE A 458 -20.88 -66.90 5.21
C ILE A 458 -20.46 -65.43 5.03
N PRO A 459 -21.38 -64.47 5.19
CA PRO A 459 -21.06 -63.05 5.04
C PRO A 459 -19.92 -62.60 5.96
N VAL A 460 -18.96 -61.83 5.47
CA VAL A 460 -17.83 -61.26 6.23
C VAL A 460 -18.15 -59.88 6.78
N ASP A 461 -17.55 -59.51 7.91
CA ASP A 461 -17.59 -58.13 8.41
C ASP A 461 -16.49 -57.33 7.71
N ILE A 462 -16.88 -56.30 6.96
CA ILE A 462 -15.95 -55.42 6.27
C ILE A 462 -15.83 -54.14 7.09
N PRO A 463 -14.64 -53.78 7.59
CA PRO A 463 -14.46 -52.58 8.38
C PRO A 463 -14.74 -51.33 7.52
N ARG A 464 -15.43 -50.34 8.09
CA ARG A 464 -15.67 -49.05 7.43
C ARG A 464 -14.37 -48.38 7.01
N VAL A 465 -14.41 -47.65 5.89
CA VAL A 465 -13.32 -46.74 5.51
C VAL A 465 -13.29 -45.61 6.54
N ARG A 466 -12.14 -45.48 7.22
CA ARG A 466 -11.88 -44.44 8.21
C ARG A 466 -10.93 -43.43 7.60
N TYR A 467 -11.12 -42.15 7.93
CA TYR A 467 -10.35 -41.07 7.33
C TYR A 467 -10.08 -39.95 8.31
N GLU A 468 -9.00 -39.23 8.05
CA GLU A 468 -8.59 -38.03 8.77
C GLU A 468 -8.55 -36.83 7.80
N MET A 469 -8.70 -35.62 8.33
CA MET A 469 -8.60 -34.38 7.56
C MET A 469 -7.28 -33.71 7.90
N LEU A 470 -6.50 -33.42 6.87
CA LEU A 470 -5.18 -32.81 6.99
C LEU A 470 -5.14 -31.53 6.15
N THR A 471 -4.17 -30.66 6.45
CA THR A 471 -3.91 -29.46 5.67
C THR A 471 -2.49 -29.46 5.13
N ARG A 472 -2.29 -28.89 3.93
CA ARG A 472 -0.97 -28.67 3.34
C ARG A 472 -0.90 -27.31 2.68
N ARG A 473 0.27 -26.66 2.77
CA ARG A 473 0.57 -25.43 2.03
C ARG A 473 1.21 -25.82 0.69
N ILE A 474 0.59 -25.41 -0.41
CA ILE A 474 1.09 -25.65 -1.76
C ILE A 474 1.60 -24.33 -2.33
N ARG A 475 2.81 -24.36 -2.87
CA ARG A 475 3.40 -23.26 -3.65
C ARG A 475 3.39 -23.65 -5.13
N THR A 476 2.81 -22.82 -5.97
CA THR A 476 2.72 -23.04 -7.43
C THR A 476 3.62 -22.09 -8.24
N GLY A 477 4.25 -21.13 -7.59
CA GLY A 477 5.08 -20.10 -8.22
C GLY A 477 5.81 -19.23 -7.20
N ASN A 478 6.40 -18.15 -7.68
CA ASN A 478 7.05 -17.13 -6.86
C ASN A 478 6.89 -15.75 -7.52
N ASP A 479 6.27 -14.81 -6.82
CA ASP A 479 6.19 -13.41 -7.25
C ASP A 479 7.43 -12.66 -6.75
N ALA A 480 7.89 -11.68 -7.53
CA ALA A 480 8.99 -10.83 -7.07
C ALA A 480 8.53 -9.95 -5.88
N PRO A 481 9.44 -9.61 -4.95
CA PRO A 481 9.11 -8.72 -3.84
C PRO A 481 8.76 -7.32 -4.35
N VAL A 482 8.08 -6.54 -3.52
CA VAL A 482 7.79 -5.12 -3.78
C VAL A 482 8.74 -4.28 -2.94
N ALA A 483 9.62 -3.54 -3.62
CA ALA A 483 10.50 -2.56 -2.99
C ALA A 483 9.76 -1.22 -2.83
N ASP A 484 9.81 -0.66 -1.63
CA ASP A 484 9.33 0.69 -1.31
C ASP A 484 10.45 1.41 -0.57
N ALA A 485 10.97 2.50 -1.14
CA ALA A 485 12.06 3.28 -0.55
C ALA A 485 11.56 4.45 0.33
N GLY A 486 10.24 4.55 0.55
CA GLY A 486 9.60 5.68 1.18
C GLY A 486 9.38 6.86 0.22
N THR A 487 8.78 7.93 0.73
CA THR A 487 8.58 9.18 -0.03
C THR A 487 9.86 10.01 -0.08
N ASP A 488 10.00 10.82 -1.13
CA ASP A 488 11.09 11.80 -1.23
C ASP A 488 11.09 12.76 -0.02
N GLN A 489 12.28 13.07 0.47
CA GLN A 489 12.51 13.95 1.62
C GLN A 489 13.03 15.29 1.14
N LEU A 490 12.11 16.22 0.87
CA LEU A 490 12.43 17.49 0.21
C LEU A 490 12.59 18.63 1.20
N GLY A 491 13.66 19.41 1.06
CA GLY A 491 13.96 20.56 1.91
C GLY A 491 14.05 20.21 3.40
N VAL A 492 14.65 19.08 3.75
CA VAL A 492 14.88 18.70 5.15
C VAL A 492 16.09 19.43 5.74
N ALA A 493 16.21 19.48 7.06
CA ALA A 493 17.41 20.03 7.68
C ALA A 493 18.62 19.14 7.36
N ALA A 494 19.80 19.75 7.19
CA ALA A 494 21.06 19.01 7.11
C ALA A 494 21.34 18.25 8.43
N GLY A 495 22.12 17.18 8.37
CA GLY A 495 22.38 16.29 9.52
C GLY A 495 21.98 14.85 9.25
N ALA A 496 21.60 14.11 10.29
CA ALA A 496 21.27 12.69 10.19
C ALA A 496 19.90 12.48 9.51
N ILE A 497 19.90 11.80 8.36
CA ILE A 497 18.71 11.45 7.58
C ILE A 497 18.51 9.93 7.61
N THR A 498 17.26 9.49 7.77
CA THR A 498 16.88 8.08 7.71
C THR A 498 16.17 7.78 6.39
N LEU A 499 16.64 6.76 5.68
CA LEU A 499 15.94 6.13 4.55
C LEU A 499 15.11 4.98 5.09
N ASP A 500 13.81 4.94 4.80
CA ASP A 500 12.88 3.97 5.39
C ASP A 500 12.26 3.09 4.30
N GLY A 501 12.74 1.86 4.22
CA GLY A 501 12.25 0.84 3.30
C GLY A 501 11.31 -0.17 3.95
N SER A 502 10.89 0.05 5.20
CA SER A 502 10.12 -0.93 5.99
C SER A 502 8.74 -1.26 5.44
N ALA A 503 8.22 -0.48 4.49
CA ALA A 503 7.00 -0.77 3.76
C ALA A 503 7.18 -1.80 2.62
N SER A 504 8.42 -2.21 2.33
CA SER A 504 8.70 -3.28 1.37
C SER A 504 8.17 -4.62 1.87
N PHE A 505 7.64 -5.46 0.99
CA PHE A 505 7.10 -6.76 1.34
C PHE A 505 7.16 -7.73 0.17
N ASP A 506 7.10 -9.02 0.47
CA ASP A 506 6.93 -10.06 -0.53
C ASP A 506 5.45 -10.49 -0.62
N PRO A 507 4.82 -10.51 -1.81
CA PRO A 507 3.41 -10.92 -1.97
C PRO A 507 3.11 -12.35 -1.52
N ASP A 508 4.10 -13.25 -1.57
CA ASP A 508 4.01 -14.65 -1.14
C ASP A 508 4.34 -14.82 0.36
N GLY A 509 4.68 -13.72 1.04
CA GLY A 509 5.00 -13.68 2.46
C GLY A 509 6.38 -14.24 2.78
N ASP A 510 7.26 -14.32 1.77
CA ASP A 510 8.63 -14.75 1.96
C ASP A 510 9.47 -13.70 2.68
N ALA A 511 10.51 -14.16 3.37
CA ALA A 511 11.46 -13.26 4.00
C ALA A 511 12.21 -12.45 2.93
N ILE A 512 12.34 -11.14 3.17
CA ILE A 512 13.03 -10.22 2.27
C ILE A 512 14.34 -9.70 2.86
N THR A 513 15.27 -9.36 1.98
CA THR A 513 16.54 -8.71 2.32
C THR A 513 16.59 -7.32 1.71
N PHE A 514 17.32 -6.40 2.34
CA PHE A 514 17.44 -5.00 1.93
C PHE A 514 18.87 -4.71 1.49
N GLN A 515 19.02 -3.83 0.51
CA GLN A 515 20.31 -3.29 0.10
C GLN A 515 20.12 -1.88 -0.45
N TRP A 516 20.64 -0.90 0.27
CA TRP A 516 20.62 0.51 -0.12
C TRP A 516 21.89 0.87 -0.88
N ASP A 517 21.79 1.56 -2.01
CA ASP A 517 22.94 2.09 -2.73
C ASP A 517 22.73 3.57 -3.00
N GLN A 518 23.77 4.39 -2.79
CA GLN A 518 23.75 5.75 -3.29
C GLN A 518 23.91 5.73 -4.82
N VAL A 519 23.04 6.47 -5.52
CA VAL A 519 23.01 6.57 -6.98
C VAL A 519 23.59 7.90 -7.46
N ALA A 520 23.34 8.99 -6.73
CA ALA A 520 23.79 10.34 -7.09
C ALA A 520 23.98 11.24 -5.86
N GLY A 521 24.63 12.39 -6.08
CA GLY A 521 24.96 13.38 -5.07
C GLY A 521 26.37 13.20 -4.47
N PRO A 522 26.77 14.07 -3.53
CA PRO A 522 28.03 13.94 -2.81
C PRO A 522 28.12 12.59 -2.09
N VAL A 523 29.27 11.92 -2.14
CA VAL A 523 29.43 10.58 -1.55
C VAL A 523 29.25 10.62 -0.03
N VAL A 524 28.41 9.73 0.51
CA VAL A 524 28.14 9.60 1.94
C VAL A 524 28.33 8.18 2.44
N ASN A 525 28.64 8.04 3.73
CA ASN A 525 28.64 6.74 4.41
C ASN A 525 27.22 6.37 4.83
N LEU A 526 26.73 5.22 4.35
CA LEU A 526 25.43 4.66 4.75
C LEU A 526 25.62 3.65 5.89
N SER A 527 25.04 3.91 7.05
CA SER A 527 24.88 2.92 8.12
C SER A 527 23.59 2.14 7.92
N GLY A 528 23.57 0.84 8.28
CA GLY A 528 22.38 -0.01 8.08
C GLY A 528 22.04 -0.28 6.61
N ARG A 529 23.05 -0.28 5.72
CA ARG A 529 22.86 -0.45 4.26
C ARG A 529 22.07 -1.70 3.88
N ASN A 530 22.13 -2.75 4.70
CA ASN A 530 21.46 -4.02 4.49
C ASN A 530 20.22 -4.24 5.38
N THR A 531 19.70 -3.19 6.01
CA THR A 531 18.51 -3.24 6.86
C THR A 531 17.35 -2.46 6.23
N SER A 532 16.15 -2.60 6.80
CA SER A 532 14.97 -1.85 6.34
C SER A 532 15.11 -0.34 6.57
N LYS A 533 15.99 0.11 7.46
CA LYS A 533 16.24 1.53 7.73
C LYS A 533 17.73 1.84 7.70
N ALA A 534 18.16 2.55 6.66
CA ALA A 534 19.53 3.04 6.53
C ALA A 534 19.62 4.50 6.97
N GLN A 535 20.79 4.96 7.39
CA GLN A 535 21.02 6.36 7.76
C GLN A 535 22.29 6.90 7.12
N PHE A 536 22.31 8.21 6.88
CA PHE A 536 23.50 8.95 6.46
C PHE A 536 23.47 10.37 6.99
N THR A 537 24.60 11.08 6.92
CA THR A 537 24.69 12.50 7.27
C THR A 537 24.67 13.35 6.00
N ALA A 538 23.63 14.17 5.83
CA ALA A 538 23.46 15.08 4.71
C ALA A 538 24.11 16.46 5.00
N ALA A 539 24.80 17.02 4.02
CA ALA A 539 25.31 18.38 4.06
C ALA A 539 24.24 19.40 3.62
N GLU A 540 24.43 20.67 3.95
CA GLU A 540 23.50 21.76 3.65
C GLU A 540 23.43 22.09 2.14
N GLY A 541 22.23 22.41 1.64
CA GLY A 541 21.99 22.77 0.24
C GLY A 541 22.30 21.67 -0.79
N GLN A 542 22.33 20.41 -0.40
CA GLN A 542 22.69 19.27 -1.27
C GLN A 542 21.49 18.43 -1.69
N SER A 543 21.66 17.68 -2.79
CA SER A 543 20.71 16.69 -3.28
C SER A 543 21.37 15.30 -3.36
N TYR A 544 20.68 14.28 -2.84
CA TYR A 544 21.11 12.89 -2.81
C TYR A 544 20.02 12.01 -3.42
N SER A 545 20.43 10.96 -4.14
CA SER A 545 19.50 9.93 -4.62
C SER A 545 19.99 8.55 -4.19
N PHE A 546 19.08 7.75 -3.64
CA PHE A 546 19.36 6.39 -3.18
C PHE A 546 18.43 5.40 -3.87
N ARG A 547 18.95 4.19 -4.09
CA ARG A 547 18.21 3.04 -4.58
C ARG A 547 18.13 1.98 -3.49
N LEU A 548 16.93 1.54 -3.18
CA LEU A 548 16.69 0.33 -2.41
C LEU A 548 16.53 -0.86 -3.36
N THR A 549 17.26 -1.93 -3.10
CA THR A 549 17.06 -3.25 -3.70
C THR A 549 16.48 -4.18 -2.65
N VAL A 550 15.36 -4.82 -2.94
CA VAL A 550 14.73 -5.83 -2.10
C VAL A 550 14.77 -7.16 -2.82
N LYS A 551 15.21 -8.21 -2.14
CA LYS A 551 15.24 -9.58 -2.68
C LYS A 551 14.49 -10.56 -1.77
N ASP A 552 13.79 -11.50 -2.36
CA ASP A 552 13.18 -12.63 -1.66
C ASP A 552 14.19 -13.77 -1.44
N ALA A 553 13.75 -14.82 -0.74
CA ALA A 553 14.56 -16.01 -0.46
C ALA A 553 14.83 -16.90 -1.70
N LEU A 554 14.09 -16.69 -2.79
CA LEU A 554 14.19 -17.46 -4.04
C LEU A 554 15.01 -16.72 -5.12
N GLY A 555 15.50 -15.52 -4.80
CA GLY A 555 16.43 -14.74 -5.61
C GLY A 555 15.79 -13.69 -6.52
N LEU A 556 14.46 -13.55 -6.54
CA LEU A 556 13.82 -12.45 -7.30
C LEU A 556 14.04 -11.13 -6.57
N ALA A 557 14.03 -10.04 -7.35
CA ALA A 557 14.40 -8.72 -6.86
C ALA A 557 13.47 -7.63 -7.40
N SER A 558 13.28 -6.58 -6.60
CA SER A 558 12.68 -5.31 -7.03
C SER A 558 13.50 -4.14 -6.53
N LEU A 559 13.34 -3.00 -7.20
CA LEU A 559 14.07 -1.76 -6.95
C LEU A 559 13.11 -0.62 -6.67
N ALA A 560 13.48 0.27 -5.75
CA ALA A 560 12.82 1.56 -5.52
C ALA A 560 13.88 2.65 -5.36
N ARG A 561 13.49 3.92 -5.55
CA ARG A 561 14.37 5.07 -5.37
C ARG A 561 13.73 6.11 -4.47
N VAL A 562 14.58 6.85 -3.78
CA VAL A 562 14.19 7.99 -2.95
C VAL A 562 15.22 9.11 -3.11
N THR A 563 14.71 10.34 -3.16
CA THR A 563 15.52 11.56 -3.26
C THR A 563 15.46 12.31 -1.94
N VAL A 564 16.61 12.83 -1.50
CA VAL A 564 16.73 13.69 -0.33
C VAL A 564 17.32 15.03 -0.77
N THR A 565 16.67 16.14 -0.42
CA THR A 565 17.24 17.48 -0.58
C THR A 565 17.27 18.19 0.76
N THR A 566 18.39 18.83 1.08
CA THR A 566 18.51 19.64 2.30
C THR A 566 18.24 21.10 2.00
N LYS A 567 17.70 21.84 2.99
CA LYS A 567 17.58 23.30 2.88
C LYS A 567 18.97 23.91 2.71
N ASP A 568 19.05 24.95 1.90
CA ASP A 568 20.22 25.82 1.85
C ASP A 568 20.03 26.96 2.87
N ASN A 569 21.13 27.50 3.39
CA ASN A 569 21.08 28.69 4.23
C ASN A 569 20.91 29.92 3.34
N PRO A 570 19.92 30.78 3.60
CA PRO A 570 19.71 31.96 2.76
C PRO A 570 20.92 32.89 2.87
N LYS A 571 21.47 33.29 1.72
CA LYS A 571 22.62 34.22 1.67
C LYS A 571 22.25 35.57 2.30
N VAL A 572 23.18 36.13 3.07
CA VAL A 572 23.04 37.48 3.63
C VAL A 572 23.08 38.50 2.49
N VAL A 573 22.19 39.49 2.52
CA VAL A 573 22.12 40.56 1.52
C VAL A 573 21.98 41.90 2.22
N ILE A 574 22.91 42.83 1.95
CA ILE A 574 22.77 44.24 2.35
C ILE A 574 21.92 44.92 1.28
N GLN A 575 20.69 45.30 1.62
CA GLN A 575 19.80 46.00 0.69
C GLN A 575 20.07 47.51 0.66
N LYS A 576 20.50 48.05 1.80
CA LYS A 576 20.78 49.47 1.96
C LYS A 576 21.83 49.66 3.03
N PHE A 577 22.82 50.49 2.73
CA PHE A 577 23.66 51.15 3.73
C PHE A 577 23.98 52.57 3.24
N SER A 578 23.54 53.57 3.98
CA SER A 578 23.62 54.97 3.53
C SER A 578 23.85 55.91 4.71
N ALA A 579 24.49 57.05 4.45
CA ALA A 579 24.67 58.14 5.40
C ALA A 579 23.99 59.40 4.87
N VAL A 580 23.21 60.08 5.71
CA VAL A 580 22.54 61.33 5.33
C VAL A 580 22.66 62.38 6.44
N PRO A 581 23.23 63.57 6.17
CA PRO A 581 23.94 63.94 4.94
C PRO A 581 25.31 63.23 4.82
N THR A 582 25.82 63.05 3.60
CA THR A 582 27.16 62.47 3.33
C THR A 582 28.31 63.46 3.52
N SER A 583 28.01 64.75 3.62
CA SER A 583 28.96 65.81 3.95
C SER A 583 28.43 66.63 5.13
N ILE A 584 29.28 66.86 6.12
CA ILE A 584 28.97 67.63 7.33
C ILE A 584 30.09 68.64 7.58
N LYS A 585 29.76 69.79 8.19
CA LYS A 585 30.79 70.65 8.79
C LYS A 585 31.37 69.97 10.02
N ALA A 586 32.60 70.32 10.39
CA ALA A 586 33.20 69.84 11.63
C ALA A 586 32.27 70.07 12.84
N GLY A 587 31.98 69.00 13.59
CA GLY A 587 31.01 69.00 14.71
C GLY A 587 29.54 68.77 14.31
N GLY A 588 29.24 68.60 13.02
CA GLY A 588 27.92 68.21 12.52
C GLY A 588 27.60 66.74 12.77
N GLN A 589 26.35 66.36 12.49
CA GLN A 589 25.86 64.98 12.63
C GLN A 589 25.45 64.41 11.27
N SER A 590 25.73 63.12 11.06
CA SER A 590 25.19 62.33 9.95
C SER A 590 24.42 61.14 10.51
N THR A 591 23.35 60.72 9.84
CA THR A 591 22.59 59.53 10.21
C THR A 591 22.94 58.39 9.26
N LEU A 592 23.54 57.33 9.79
CA LEU A 592 23.68 56.05 9.12
C LEU A 592 22.31 55.34 9.13
N SER A 593 21.93 54.71 8.02
CA SER A 593 20.73 53.90 7.92
C SER A 593 21.03 52.63 7.14
N TRP A 594 20.55 51.48 7.63
CA TRP A 594 20.78 50.18 7.01
C TRP A 594 19.53 49.31 6.93
N GLN A 595 19.52 48.41 5.96
CA GLN A 595 18.55 47.34 5.78
C GLN A 595 19.26 46.10 5.25
N VAL A 596 19.12 44.99 5.96
CA VAL A 596 19.83 43.73 5.71
C VAL A 596 18.84 42.57 5.77
N LEU A 597 18.94 41.63 4.83
CA LEU A 597 18.17 40.39 4.83
C LEU A 597 19.04 39.20 5.24
N ASN A 598 18.42 38.26 5.94
CA ASN A 598 18.98 36.95 6.31
C ASN A 598 20.23 37.00 7.22
N ALA A 599 20.56 38.14 7.83
CA ALA A 599 21.63 38.23 8.81
C ALA A 599 21.16 37.84 10.22
N ASP A 600 21.99 37.11 10.94
CA ASP A 600 21.83 36.86 12.38
C ASP A 600 22.48 38.00 13.21
N GLU A 601 23.52 38.62 12.66
CA GLU A 601 24.29 39.69 13.31
C GLU A 601 24.74 40.74 12.29
N VAL A 602 24.68 42.02 12.70
CA VAL A 602 25.22 43.17 11.94
C VAL A 602 26.06 44.05 12.87
N GLU A 603 27.22 44.48 12.39
CA GLU A 603 28.15 45.35 13.09
C GLU A 603 28.61 46.50 12.18
N ILE A 604 28.70 47.71 12.72
CA ILE A 604 29.19 48.89 11.99
C ILE A 604 30.44 49.43 12.67
N THR A 605 31.54 49.57 11.93
CA THR A 605 32.80 50.12 12.46
C THR A 605 32.57 51.50 13.07
N GLY A 606 32.97 51.71 14.32
CA GLY A 606 32.76 52.97 15.06
C GLY A 606 31.38 53.14 15.72
N VAL A 607 30.45 52.22 15.51
CA VAL A 607 29.13 52.18 16.19
C VAL A 607 28.96 50.89 17.02
N GLY A 608 29.50 49.76 16.56
CA GLY A 608 29.39 48.46 17.21
C GLY A 608 28.25 47.60 16.65
N LYS A 609 27.77 46.63 17.45
CA LYS A 609 26.67 45.73 17.07
C LYS A 609 25.35 46.48 16.99
N VAL A 610 24.60 46.24 15.93
CA VAL A 610 23.32 46.91 15.66
C VAL A 610 22.23 45.89 15.30
N ASN A 611 20.99 46.35 15.13
CA ASN A 611 19.88 45.49 14.73
C ASN A 611 20.18 44.80 13.38
N ALA A 612 19.97 43.48 13.33
CA ALA A 612 20.38 42.64 12.21
C ALA A 612 19.50 42.75 10.95
N GLN A 613 18.32 43.37 11.05
CA GLN A 613 17.38 43.51 9.93
C GLN A 613 17.34 44.93 9.39
N SER A 614 17.26 45.94 10.26
CA SER A 614 17.26 47.35 9.84
C SER A 614 17.45 48.30 11.02
N GLY A 615 17.95 49.49 10.76
CA GLY A 615 18.00 50.54 11.78
C GLY A 615 18.69 51.81 11.30
N SER A 616 18.88 52.73 12.24
CA SER A 616 19.61 53.98 12.03
C SER A 616 20.47 54.32 13.25
N ALA A 617 21.61 54.97 13.01
CA ALA A 617 22.51 55.44 14.06
C ALA A 617 23.05 56.83 13.70
N GLN A 618 23.01 57.76 14.65
CA GLN A 618 23.64 59.08 14.48
C GLN A 618 25.13 58.98 14.79
N VAL A 619 25.95 59.63 13.95
CA VAL A 619 27.39 59.71 14.10
C VAL A 619 27.85 61.17 13.95
N SER A 620 28.95 61.52 14.61
CA SER A 620 29.51 62.88 14.59
C SER A 620 31.04 62.82 14.44
N PRO A 621 31.55 62.33 13.30
CA PRO A 621 32.99 62.16 13.11
C PRO A 621 33.72 63.52 13.06
N ALA A 622 34.90 63.61 13.69
CA ALA A 622 35.73 64.81 13.70
C ALA A 622 36.54 65.00 12.40
N ASP A 623 36.82 63.88 11.72
CA ASP A 623 37.52 63.78 10.45
C ASP A 623 36.69 62.95 9.47
N THR A 624 36.95 63.09 8.16
CA THR A 624 36.30 62.26 7.14
C THR A 624 36.46 60.78 7.48
N THR A 625 35.35 60.11 7.76
CA THR A 625 35.33 58.76 8.32
C THR A 625 34.53 57.84 7.40
N THR A 626 35.11 56.68 7.09
CA THR A 626 34.43 55.61 6.36
C THR A 626 33.91 54.59 7.35
N TYR A 627 32.59 54.41 7.36
CA TYR A 627 31.89 53.39 8.13
C TYR A 627 31.78 52.13 7.28
N LYS A 628 32.10 50.98 7.86
CA LYS A 628 31.91 49.67 7.24
C LYS A 628 30.83 48.91 8.00
N LEU A 629 29.79 48.48 7.29
CA LEU A 629 28.78 47.56 7.80
C LEU A 629 29.19 46.13 7.42
N THR A 630 29.24 45.25 8.41
CA THR A 630 29.52 43.81 8.25
C THR A 630 28.31 43.03 8.74
N ALA A 631 27.72 42.21 7.89
CA ALA A 631 26.54 41.39 8.18
C ALA A 631 26.85 39.90 8.00
N ARG A 632 26.43 39.06 8.95
CA ARG A 632 26.74 37.63 8.96
C ARG A 632 25.60 36.74 9.42
N ASN A 633 25.58 35.52 8.91
CA ASN A 633 24.81 34.39 9.39
C ASN A 633 25.63 33.11 9.23
N LYS A 634 25.06 31.94 9.54
CA LYS A 634 25.72 30.64 9.30
C LYS A 634 26.13 30.38 7.84
N GLY A 635 25.45 30.99 6.88
CA GLY A 635 25.69 30.83 5.44
C GLY A 635 26.75 31.77 4.84
N GLY A 636 27.24 32.78 5.59
CA GLY A 636 28.35 33.63 5.15
C GLY A 636 28.36 35.04 5.74
N GLU A 637 29.33 35.83 5.29
CA GLU A 637 29.55 37.23 5.69
C GLU A 637 29.62 38.13 4.45
N VAL A 638 28.98 39.30 4.51
CA VAL A 638 29.02 40.36 3.49
C VAL A 638 29.32 41.71 4.14
N SER A 639 29.86 42.66 3.36
CA SER A 639 30.13 44.02 3.86
C SER A 639 29.83 45.09 2.82
N ASP A 640 29.48 46.29 3.30
CA ASP A 640 29.31 47.50 2.50
C ASP A 640 29.90 48.71 3.26
N THR A 641 30.25 49.78 2.55
CA THR A 641 30.87 50.97 3.16
C THR A 641 30.16 52.26 2.78
N VAL A 642 30.16 53.21 3.70
CA VAL A 642 29.71 54.60 3.44
C VAL A 642 30.66 55.59 4.08
N THR A 643 31.01 56.64 3.36
CA THR A 643 31.92 57.68 3.85
C THR A 643 31.16 58.95 4.19
N VAL A 644 31.36 59.45 5.41
CA VAL A 644 30.90 60.78 5.84
C VAL A 644 32.08 61.72 5.74
N THR A 645 31.99 62.69 4.83
CA THR A 645 33.01 63.71 4.60
C THR A 645 32.85 64.84 5.61
N VAL A 646 33.94 65.25 6.25
CA VAL A 646 33.94 66.39 7.16
C VAL A 646 34.57 67.58 6.45
N GLU A 647 33.73 68.53 6.04
CA GLU A 647 34.15 69.79 5.43
C GLU A 647 34.78 70.69 6.48
N LYS A 648 36.05 71.02 6.25
CA LYS A 648 36.83 71.97 7.05
C LYS A 648 37.03 73.25 6.24
N PRO A 649 36.76 74.44 6.82
CA PRO A 649 36.96 75.70 6.10
C PRO A 649 38.42 75.88 5.71
N THR A 650 38.68 76.00 4.40
CA THR A 650 40.03 76.22 3.86
C THR A 650 40.33 77.71 3.80
N VAL A 651 41.46 78.13 4.38
CA VAL A 651 41.88 79.54 4.35
C VAL A 651 42.31 79.91 2.94
N ARG A 652 41.87 81.06 2.44
CA ARG A 652 42.26 81.59 1.14
C ARG A 652 42.62 83.07 1.25
N ILE A 653 43.65 83.49 0.51
CA ILE A 653 43.92 84.91 0.27
C ILE A 653 43.35 85.22 -1.12
N ILE A 654 42.27 86.00 -1.15
CA ILE A 654 41.58 86.37 -2.40
C ILE A 654 42.43 87.39 -3.15
N SER A 655 42.99 88.39 -2.45
CA SER A 655 43.92 89.34 -3.04
C SER A 655 44.90 89.90 -2.00
N PHE A 656 46.10 90.25 -2.45
CA PHE A 656 47.05 91.08 -1.70
C PHE A 656 47.90 91.87 -2.67
N ARG A 657 47.81 93.21 -2.65
CA ARG A 657 48.52 94.08 -3.60
C ARG A 657 48.88 95.43 -2.97
N ALA A 658 49.87 96.10 -3.54
CA ALA A 658 50.17 97.50 -3.27
C ALA A 658 49.55 98.38 -4.37
N ALA A 659 48.95 99.51 -4.00
CA ALA A 659 48.36 100.46 -4.94
C ALA A 659 48.64 101.92 -4.49
N PRO A 660 49.50 102.67 -5.23
CA PRO A 660 50.29 102.25 -6.40
C PRO A 660 51.44 101.29 -6.03
N SER A 661 51.80 100.37 -6.92
CA SER A 661 52.91 99.41 -6.72
C SER A 661 54.30 99.99 -7.01
N SER A 662 54.36 101.23 -7.50
CA SER A 662 55.61 101.97 -7.73
C SER A 662 55.48 103.39 -7.20
N ILE A 663 56.44 103.82 -6.38
CA ILE A 663 56.44 105.11 -5.67
C ILE A 663 57.84 105.74 -5.64
N GLN A 664 57.95 107.02 -5.24
CA GLN A 664 59.24 107.63 -4.89
C GLN A 664 59.63 107.31 -3.44
N PRO A 665 60.91 107.44 -3.04
CA PRO A 665 61.35 107.04 -1.70
C PRO A 665 60.60 107.79 -0.60
N GLY A 666 59.90 107.08 0.28
CA GLY A 666 59.15 107.66 1.40
C GLY A 666 57.73 108.14 1.07
N ASP A 667 57.28 108.05 -0.19
CA ASP A 667 55.88 108.26 -0.54
C ASP A 667 54.98 107.18 0.07
N ALA A 668 53.70 107.49 0.27
CA ALA A 668 52.72 106.53 0.78
C ALA A 668 52.13 105.65 -0.34
N THR A 669 52.00 104.36 -0.08
CA THR A 669 51.18 103.42 -0.86
C THR A 669 50.28 102.59 0.05
N ASN A 670 49.13 102.16 -0.46
CA ASN A 670 48.23 101.29 0.28
C ASN A 670 48.47 99.83 -0.06
N LEU A 671 48.76 99.02 0.96
CA LEU A 671 48.59 97.57 0.89
C LEU A 671 47.12 97.25 1.07
N ILE A 672 46.52 96.56 0.11
CA ILE A 672 45.11 96.19 0.08
C ILE A 672 45.01 94.67 0.03
N TRP A 673 44.24 94.06 0.93
CA TRP A 673 44.04 92.61 0.98
C TRP A 673 42.59 92.21 1.24
N GLU A 674 42.29 91.00 0.82
CA GLU A 674 41.04 90.32 1.09
C GLU A 674 41.32 88.84 1.36
N THR A 675 40.82 88.32 2.48
CA THR A 675 40.97 86.90 2.85
C THR A 675 39.62 86.26 3.13
N GLU A 676 39.56 84.93 2.95
CA GLU A 676 38.38 84.12 3.20
C GLU A 676 38.74 83.00 4.18
N ASN A 677 37.84 82.73 5.15
CA ASN A 677 37.97 81.67 6.15
C ASN A 677 39.22 81.73 7.05
N ALA A 678 39.89 82.88 7.15
CA ALA A 678 41.00 83.11 8.06
C ALA A 678 40.49 83.57 9.43
N ASP A 679 40.94 82.93 10.51
CA ASP A 679 40.69 83.40 11.89
C ASP A 679 41.67 84.52 12.26
N THR A 680 42.88 84.50 11.68
CA THR A 680 43.94 85.47 11.91
C THR A 680 44.61 85.87 10.59
N VAL A 681 44.89 87.16 10.41
CA VAL A 681 45.65 87.69 9.27
C VAL A 681 46.77 88.58 9.80
N THR A 682 47.99 88.35 9.32
CA THR A 682 49.18 89.11 9.71
C THR A 682 49.92 89.61 8.48
N ILE A 683 50.51 90.80 8.54
CA ILE A 683 51.45 91.28 7.53
C ILE A 683 52.82 91.46 8.18
N ALA A 684 53.83 90.81 7.64
CA ALA A 684 55.21 90.91 8.15
C ALA A 684 55.66 92.38 8.17
N GLY A 685 56.11 92.85 9.34
CA GLY A 685 56.49 94.25 9.58
C GLY A 685 55.35 95.20 10.01
N ILE A 686 54.09 94.73 10.00
CA ILE A 686 52.91 95.51 10.43
C ILE A 686 52.20 94.83 11.62
N GLY A 687 52.17 93.51 11.66
CA GLY A 687 51.51 92.73 12.71
C GLY A 687 50.11 92.25 12.32
N ASN A 688 49.24 92.02 13.31
CA ASN A 688 47.88 91.54 13.10
C ASN A 688 47.02 92.61 12.42
N VAL A 689 46.28 92.21 11.39
CA VAL A 689 45.37 93.06 10.66
C VAL A 689 43.99 92.40 10.55
N GLN A 690 42.97 93.17 10.16
CA GLN A 690 41.61 92.65 9.94
C GLN A 690 41.58 91.67 8.75
N ALA A 691 40.55 90.81 8.68
CA ALA A 691 40.43 89.77 7.64
C ALA A 691 40.51 90.32 6.20
N SER A 692 39.93 91.50 5.97
CA SER A 692 40.08 92.27 4.73
C SER A 692 40.27 93.73 5.09
N GLY A 693 41.11 94.44 4.35
CA GLY A 693 41.42 95.82 4.69
C GLY A 693 42.46 96.49 3.81
N THR A 694 42.79 97.71 4.20
CA THR A 694 43.85 98.51 3.60
C THR A 694 44.72 99.12 4.69
N THR A 695 46.02 99.20 4.47
CA THR A 695 46.93 99.93 5.35
C THR A 695 47.97 100.69 4.53
N SER A 696 48.27 101.92 4.95
CA SER A 696 49.24 102.77 4.26
C SER A 696 50.64 102.45 4.79
N VAL A 697 51.59 102.30 3.87
CA VAL A 697 53.02 102.10 4.15
C VAL A 697 53.86 103.08 3.32
N SER A 698 55.01 103.49 3.85
CA SER A 698 55.93 104.44 3.20
C SER A 698 57.36 103.91 3.17
N PRO A 699 57.65 102.84 2.43
CA PRO A 699 58.99 102.27 2.36
C PRO A 699 59.96 103.21 1.63
N LYS A 700 61.23 103.20 2.06
CA LYS A 700 62.31 103.99 1.42
C LYS A 700 63.04 103.23 0.32
N ASP A 701 63.03 101.89 0.41
CA ASP A 701 63.62 100.96 -0.54
C ASP A 701 62.54 100.03 -1.09
N THR A 702 62.84 99.35 -2.21
CA THR A 702 61.95 98.31 -2.75
C THR A 702 61.68 97.25 -1.67
N THR A 703 60.44 97.17 -1.19
CA THR A 703 60.06 96.36 -0.03
C THR A 703 58.98 95.38 -0.44
N THR A 704 59.16 94.11 -0.09
CA THR A 704 58.15 93.06 -0.28
C THR A 704 57.50 92.75 1.05
N TYR A 705 56.19 92.99 1.12
CA TYR A 705 55.36 92.61 2.27
C TYR A 705 54.83 91.21 2.07
N THR A 706 54.79 90.42 3.14
CA THR A 706 54.19 89.07 3.14
C THR A 706 52.99 89.06 4.06
N LEU A 707 51.83 88.70 3.53
CA LEU A 707 50.60 88.49 4.27
C LEU A 707 50.44 86.99 4.56
N THR A 708 50.19 86.64 5.82
CA THR A 708 49.89 85.28 6.27
C THR A 708 48.48 85.25 6.85
N ALA A 709 47.61 84.45 6.26
CA ALA A 709 46.25 84.22 6.72
C ALA A 709 46.11 82.78 7.24
N SER A 710 45.55 82.58 8.43
CA SER A 710 45.46 81.26 9.05
C SER A 710 44.18 81.03 9.86
N ASN A 711 43.78 79.77 9.98
CA ASN A 711 42.72 79.29 10.87
C ASN A 711 43.17 77.99 11.56
N LYS A 712 42.34 77.42 12.44
CA LYS A 712 42.68 76.16 13.14
C LYS A 712 42.92 74.93 12.24
N TYR A 713 42.65 75.02 10.93
CA TYR A 713 42.80 73.93 9.97
C TYR A 713 43.94 74.15 8.95
N GLY A 714 44.55 75.34 8.89
CA GLY A 714 45.66 75.61 7.97
C GLY A 714 46.07 77.08 7.89
N SER A 715 47.12 77.35 7.12
CA SER A 715 47.66 78.70 6.88
C SER A 715 48.11 78.84 5.43
N VAL A 716 47.96 80.03 4.85
CA VAL A 716 48.39 80.39 3.49
C VAL A 716 49.07 81.75 3.50
N THR A 717 49.98 81.99 2.55
CA THR A 717 50.71 83.26 2.42
C THR A 717 50.60 83.86 1.02
N ALA A 718 50.71 85.18 0.93
CA ALA A 718 50.81 85.95 -0.31
C ALA A 718 51.78 87.11 -0.14
N THR A 719 52.32 87.65 -1.23
CA THR A 719 53.24 88.79 -1.18
C THR A 719 52.78 89.97 -2.03
N ALA A 720 53.12 91.18 -1.61
CA ALA A 720 52.91 92.40 -2.36
C ALA A 720 54.20 93.23 -2.33
N THR A 721 54.74 93.56 -3.50
CA THR A 721 56.00 94.31 -3.63
C THR A 721 55.75 95.76 -4.04
N VAL A 722 56.41 96.68 -3.35
CA VAL A 722 56.46 98.12 -3.66
C VAL A 722 57.82 98.44 -4.29
N THR A 723 57.86 99.02 -5.48
CA THR A 723 59.07 99.27 -6.30
C THR A 723 59.35 100.77 -6.52
N MET A 724 60.56 101.14 -6.96
CA MET A 724 60.96 102.54 -7.19
C MET A 724 60.89 102.95 -8.68
N ALA A 725 60.34 104.13 -9.01
CA ALA A 725 60.18 104.59 -10.40
C ALA A 725 61.41 105.35 -10.95
N GLN A 726 61.88 105.02 -12.18
CA GLN A 726 62.96 105.73 -12.92
C GLN A 726 62.43 106.51 -14.15
N LYS A 727 63.10 107.63 -14.53
CA LYS A 727 62.71 108.58 -15.61
C LYS A 727 63.45 108.30 -16.95
N PRO A 728 62.80 108.30 -18.14
CA PRO A 728 63.45 108.03 -19.44
C PRO A 728 64.09 109.24 -20.17
N ILE A 729 65.13 109.03 -21.00
CA ILE A 729 65.88 110.02 -21.84
C ILE A 729 65.61 109.78 -23.36
N ALA A 730 65.52 110.83 -24.19
CA ALA A 730 65.18 110.79 -25.63
C ALA A 730 66.41 110.70 -26.59
N PRO A 731 66.26 110.19 -27.84
CA PRO A 731 67.39 109.91 -28.76
C PRO A 731 67.91 111.11 -29.59
N PRO A 732 69.16 111.05 -30.11
CA PRO A 732 69.78 112.10 -30.94
C PRO A 732 69.12 112.31 -32.32
N LYS A 733 69.16 113.53 -32.85
CA LYS A 733 68.59 113.92 -34.15
C LYS A 733 69.51 114.87 -34.94
N ILE A 734 69.86 114.53 -36.18
CA ILE A 734 70.55 115.45 -37.11
C ILE A 734 69.55 116.47 -37.65
N GLN A 735 69.78 117.76 -37.40
CA GLN A 735 68.91 118.84 -37.85
C GLN A 735 69.24 119.32 -39.27
N SER A 736 70.53 119.38 -39.63
CA SER A 736 70.96 119.78 -40.99
C SER A 736 72.36 119.27 -41.30
N PHE A 737 72.63 118.96 -42.57
CA PHE A 737 73.96 118.70 -43.12
C PHE A 737 73.98 119.02 -44.63
N ALA A 738 74.82 119.95 -45.08
CA ALA A 738 74.82 120.45 -46.46
C ALA A 738 76.23 120.86 -46.94
N ALA A 739 76.45 120.89 -48.26
CA ALA A 739 77.67 121.43 -48.88
C ALA A 739 77.34 122.60 -49.82
N SER A 740 78.17 123.65 -49.85
CA SER A 740 77.99 124.77 -50.79
C SER A 740 79.32 125.35 -51.31
N PRO A 741 79.49 125.49 -52.66
CA PRO A 741 78.58 125.00 -53.69
C PRO A 741 78.64 123.47 -53.83
N LEU A 742 77.49 122.83 -54.05
CA LEU A 742 77.39 121.37 -54.18
C LEU A 742 78.17 120.79 -55.38
N THR A 743 78.54 121.64 -56.34
CA THR A 743 79.30 121.27 -57.54
C THR A 743 80.43 122.26 -57.74
N ILE A 744 81.64 121.75 -57.86
CA ILE A 744 82.87 122.53 -58.01
C ILE A 744 83.58 122.10 -59.30
N GLY A 745 84.18 123.05 -60.02
CA GLY A 745 85.13 122.73 -61.10
C GLY A 745 86.43 122.18 -60.53
N GLU A 746 87.23 121.51 -61.36
CA GLU A 746 88.52 120.94 -60.92
C GLU A 746 89.42 122.03 -60.31
N GLY A 747 89.86 121.81 -59.07
CA GLY A 747 90.68 122.77 -58.29
C GLY A 747 89.90 123.83 -57.49
N GLN A 748 88.57 123.86 -57.51
CA GLN A 748 87.73 124.72 -56.65
C GLN A 748 87.37 124.02 -55.31
N SER A 749 86.79 124.74 -54.34
CA SER A 749 86.43 124.20 -53.02
C SER A 749 84.94 124.42 -52.67
N SER A 750 84.42 123.57 -51.75
CA SER A 750 83.08 123.67 -51.16
C SER A 750 83.18 123.58 -49.64
N THR A 751 82.31 124.29 -48.92
CA THR A 751 82.20 124.27 -47.45
C THR A 751 81.09 123.31 -47.01
N LEU A 752 81.28 122.55 -45.92
CA LEU A 752 80.32 121.56 -45.41
C LEU A 752 79.74 122.03 -44.07
N SER A 753 78.45 122.34 -43.97
CA SER A 753 77.82 122.78 -42.72
C SER A 753 76.85 121.78 -42.10
N TRP A 754 76.87 121.62 -40.77
CA TRP A 754 76.05 120.65 -40.02
C TRP A 754 75.49 121.19 -38.69
N ASN A 755 74.40 120.56 -38.20
CA ASN A 755 73.81 120.76 -36.87
C ASN A 755 73.11 119.47 -36.38
N VAL A 756 73.44 118.99 -35.18
CA VAL A 756 72.89 117.78 -34.55
C VAL A 756 72.48 118.07 -33.11
N ASP A 757 71.31 117.58 -32.70
CA ASP A 757 70.73 117.73 -31.36
C ASP A 757 70.69 116.39 -30.61
N GLY A 758 70.82 116.42 -29.29
CA GLY A 758 70.72 115.24 -28.42
C GLY A 758 71.79 114.17 -28.62
N ALA A 759 72.85 114.44 -29.40
CA ALA A 759 73.99 113.55 -29.59
C ALA A 759 75.12 113.89 -28.62
N ASN A 760 75.82 112.87 -28.12
CA ASN A 760 77.06 113.08 -27.36
C ASN A 760 78.28 113.28 -28.28
N GLU A 761 78.21 112.81 -29.54
CA GLU A 761 79.29 112.89 -30.52
C GLU A 761 78.74 112.92 -31.96
N VAL A 762 79.42 113.64 -32.86
CA VAL A 762 79.12 113.70 -34.30
C VAL A 762 80.41 113.48 -35.10
N THR A 763 80.34 112.64 -36.14
CA THR A 763 81.46 112.36 -37.05
C THR A 763 81.04 112.59 -38.49
N ILE A 764 81.90 113.23 -39.29
CA ILE A 764 81.69 113.45 -40.73
C ILE A 764 82.78 112.72 -41.51
N SER A 765 82.38 111.89 -42.46
CA SER A 765 83.31 111.14 -43.31
C SER A 765 84.26 112.09 -44.04
N GLY A 766 85.57 111.87 -43.92
CA GLY A 766 86.61 112.74 -44.49
C GLY A 766 87.08 113.88 -43.58
N LEU A 767 86.31 114.26 -42.54
CA LEU A 767 86.68 115.31 -41.56
C LEU A 767 86.96 114.76 -40.15
N GLY A 768 86.46 113.58 -39.81
CA GLY A 768 86.60 112.99 -38.47
C GLY A 768 85.55 113.50 -37.48
N SER A 769 85.85 113.45 -36.18
CA SER A 769 84.96 113.97 -35.12
C SER A 769 84.90 115.49 -35.19
N VAL A 770 83.67 115.99 -35.16
CA VAL A 770 83.36 117.40 -35.27
C VAL A 770 82.46 117.84 -34.11
N GLY A 771 82.37 119.14 -33.85
CA GLY A 771 81.39 119.69 -32.91
C GLY A 771 79.95 119.38 -33.35
N LEU A 772 78.97 119.53 -32.45
CA LEU A 772 77.56 119.30 -32.80
C LEU A 772 77.03 120.24 -33.90
N GLN A 773 77.70 121.38 -34.10
CA GLN A 773 77.45 122.34 -35.18
C GLN A 773 78.79 122.81 -35.77
N GLY A 774 78.85 123.04 -37.08
CA GLY A 774 80.05 123.54 -37.75
C GLY A 774 79.85 123.79 -39.25
N SER A 775 80.88 124.32 -39.92
CA SER A 775 80.93 124.61 -41.38
C SER A 775 82.33 124.40 -41.96
#